data_AF-B7Q4G2-F1
#
_entry.id   AF-B7Q4G2-F1
#
_cell.length_a   1.000
_cell.length_b   1.000
_cell.length_c   1.000
_cell.angle_alpha   90.00
_cell.angle_beta   90.00
_cell.angle_gamma   90.00
#
_symmetry.space_group_name_H-M   'P 1'
#
loop_
_entity.id
_entity.type
_entity.pdbx_description
1 polymer ?
#
loop_
_entity_poly.entity_id
_entity_poly.type
_entity_poly.pdbx_seq_one_letter_code
_entity_poly.pdbx_strand_id
1 'polypeptide(L)'
;MSFHGATTAAANMIRRLSKSDKYDVQGVQAPSPEDYGTMRRPIFTQPHFDSEFDGIAKEKLTMGERIGSTVRKRWHPKRVQRCLLGLLPVVGWLRNYDVKRDLLADVIAGVTVAIFHVPQSFGYSILAGVPAVNGLYTAMFPMLMYTLFGTSKQLSIGAFAVVCMMTGTVVGQYGLEYGAANVASSLMFFVGLYQLFFGALNLGGLSVFLSEQFVSGFTAGVSVHIGSSQLGSLFGYDVGHFSGPFLLIRLYTAFFEKINTTHLPTLGMSCSCIFLLLLVKLVVDPYVERKIRMPVPIEMILVIAGTLLSRYMTLEDKGFAVIDNIPRVFPMPTVPDLSIDLVSKVAIPALAIAIVSFAITVSLGRIFARRHGDEIVPNQEFLALGMSNLFGSFFGCFPCGASVPRSSIQDNVGGRTQLVSLINSALIAIVLLYLGSYLEKLPVAVLAAIIFVSLKKVFMQVRDFINFWRISKIDGYVWLVTFFATVVLEVQLGLIIGVVFSLLTLVYKIQRPKTCLLGYIPNTDYYVPLKKYGVAKELGGIKVFHFGGPLHFANAEFFRAELSRRTFVSVSKVIAAREKNGAKTPSLFWLKPDETRSSYEELADSRASIPSSSGVSVSTQTNSECPAEEKSSREEELPRHIILDFSRVTFIDGSSAIVFKQRSSGSAMMADDKGAAAAAMARRLSESEIYGNQMGYVQSSTDGHGTTRRPVFTQPHFESEFDCIPKDKTTFGEKLVDAVRKRAQPKQFQRRLLDLLPIIGWLGNYSIKGDLLADVIAGVTVAIFHLFFGILNLGGLSVFLSEQFVSGFTAGVSVHIGSSQLGSLFGFDVGNFSGPFMLIRIYISFFGKINTTHLPTLGLSSSCVFLLLLIKLAVDPFVERKIRMPIPTEMILVIAGTLLSRYLNLEDKGFDVIDDIPDVFPTPAVPDLRVDLVSKVAVSALTIALVSFAITVSLGRIFARRHGDEIAPNQEFLALGMSNLFGSFFGCIPSGASVPRSSIQDNVGGRTQLVSLINSALIAIVLLYLGSYLEKLPVAVLAAIIFVSLKKVFMQVRDFINFWKFSKIDGYVWLVTFFSTIILEVQLGLVIGVVFSLLTLVYKIQRPKTCLLGHIPNTDYYVPLKKYGV
;
A
#
# COMPACT_ATOMS: atom_id res chain seq x y z
N MET A 1 -8.23 21.73 -26.77
CA MET A 1 -7.54 21.55 -28.06
C MET A 1 -6.66 20.28 -28.15
N SER A 2 -6.49 19.48 -27.09
CA SER A 2 -5.60 18.29 -27.10
C SER A 2 -6.22 16.98 -27.61
N PHE A 3 -7.54 16.92 -27.82
CA PHE A 3 -8.19 15.68 -28.31
C PHE A 3 -8.08 15.50 -29.84
N HIS A 4 -7.96 16.60 -30.59
CA HIS A 4 -7.85 16.55 -32.05
C HIS A 4 -6.43 16.18 -32.52
N GLY A 5 -5.40 16.51 -31.74
CA GLY A 5 -4.00 16.17 -32.09
C GLY A 5 -3.68 14.67 -31.94
N ALA A 6 -4.22 14.01 -30.92
CA ALA A 6 -3.97 12.59 -30.67
C ALA A 6 -4.71 11.67 -31.66
N THR A 7 -5.94 12.02 -32.04
CA THR A 7 -6.67 11.32 -33.10
C THR A 7 -6.04 11.56 -34.47
N THR A 8 -5.52 12.77 -34.74
CA THR A 8 -4.81 13.07 -36.00
C THR A 8 -3.44 12.38 -36.05
N ALA A 9 -2.74 12.24 -34.93
CA ALA A 9 -1.47 11.51 -34.84
C ALA A 9 -1.68 9.99 -35.01
N ALA A 10 -2.71 9.42 -34.38
CA ALA A 10 -3.09 8.02 -34.58
C ALA A 10 -3.56 7.78 -36.03
N ALA A 11 -4.37 8.69 -36.59
CA ALA A 11 -4.80 8.61 -37.98
C ALA A 11 -3.63 8.77 -38.97
N ASN A 12 -2.68 9.66 -38.70
CA ASN A 12 -1.47 9.84 -39.52
C ASN A 12 -0.47 8.69 -39.36
N MET A 13 -0.40 8.05 -38.18
CA MET A 13 0.39 6.84 -37.96
C MET A 13 -0.23 5.67 -38.72
N ILE A 14 -1.56 5.52 -38.69
CA ILE A 14 -2.30 4.54 -39.49
C ILE A 14 -2.11 4.83 -41.00
N ARG A 15 -2.16 6.11 -41.42
CA ARG A 15 -1.90 6.53 -42.82
C ARG A 15 -0.45 6.31 -43.26
N ARG A 16 0.53 6.45 -42.35
CA ARG A 16 1.95 6.18 -42.62
C ARG A 16 2.23 4.68 -42.66
N LEU A 17 1.57 3.88 -41.82
CA LEU A 17 1.61 2.42 -41.90
C LEU A 17 0.92 1.90 -43.17
N SER A 18 -0.15 2.55 -43.61
CA SER A 18 -0.86 2.26 -44.87
C SER A 18 -0.09 2.68 -46.14
N LYS A 19 0.90 3.57 -46.05
CA LYS A 19 1.73 4.03 -47.19
C LYS A 19 3.10 3.36 -47.28
N SER A 20 3.39 2.40 -46.39
CA SER A 20 4.54 1.52 -46.55
C SER A 20 4.13 0.43 -47.53
N ASP A 21 4.59 0.52 -48.78
CA ASP A 21 4.38 -0.43 -49.91
C ASP A 21 4.89 -1.87 -49.65
N LYS A 22 4.99 -2.30 -48.39
CA LYS A 22 5.33 -3.67 -47.96
C LYS A 22 4.14 -4.48 -47.46
N TYR A 23 2.96 -3.88 -47.33
CA TYR A 23 1.73 -4.61 -47.00
C TYR A 23 0.59 -4.05 -47.83
N ASP A 24 0.31 -4.72 -48.94
CA ASP A 24 -0.87 -4.47 -49.77
C ASP A 24 -2.12 -4.94 -49.01
N VAL A 25 -2.85 -4.00 -48.40
CA VAL A 25 -4.10 -4.26 -47.64
C VAL A 25 -5.33 -3.85 -48.46
N GLN A 26 -5.24 -3.82 -49.79
CA GLN A 26 -6.41 -3.56 -50.67
C GLN A 26 -6.96 -4.82 -51.38
N GLY A 27 -6.49 -6.02 -51.02
CA GLY A 27 -6.96 -7.28 -51.58
C GLY A 27 -7.73 -8.22 -50.63
N VAL A 28 -7.98 -7.85 -49.37
CA VAL A 28 -8.66 -8.76 -48.43
C VAL A 28 -10.17 -8.50 -48.49
N GLN A 29 -10.85 -9.14 -49.45
CA GLN A 29 -12.28 -9.42 -49.32
C GLN A 29 -12.51 -10.11 -47.97
N ALA A 30 -13.53 -9.69 -47.23
CA ALA A 30 -13.95 -10.41 -46.04
C ALA A 30 -14.16 -11.89 -46.44
N PRO A 31 -13.52 -12.85 -45.75
CA PRO A 31 -13.65 -14.25 -46.11
C PRO A 31 -15.13 -14.61 -46.15
N SER A 32 -15.51 -15.35 -47.18
CA SER A 32 -16.88 -15.87 -47.30
C SER A 32 -17.15 -16.82 -46.12
N PRO A 33 -18.43 -17.07 -45.74
CA PRO A 33 -18.75 -18.00 -44.65
C PRO A 33 -18.17 -19.41 -44.84
N GLU A 34 -17.74 -19.76 -46.06
CA GLU A 34 -17.15 -21.05 -46.43
C GLU A 34 -15.63 -21.14 -46.14
N ASP A 35 -14.96 -20.02 -45.85
CA ASP A 35 -13.50 -19.98 -45.58
C ASP A 35 -13.13 -20.30 -44.11
N TYR A 36 -14.11 -20.53 -43.23
CA TYR A 36 -13.86 -20.95 -41.85
C TYR A 36 -13.58 -22.46 -41.80
N GLY A 37 -12.29 -22.80 -41.91
CA GLY A 37 -11.81 -24.17 -41.84
C GLY A 37 -12.34 -24.97 -40.64
N THR A 38 -12.80 -26.19 -40.92
CA THR A 38 -13.30 -27.11 -39.89
C THR A 38 -12.15 -27.84 -39.22
N MET A 39 -11.91 -27.61 -37.93
CA MET A 39 -10.80 -28.20 -37.20
C MET A 39 -11.21 -29.47 -36.44
N ARG A 40 -10.37 -30.52 -36.43
CA ARG A 40 -10.59 -31.76 -35.68
C ARG A 40 -9.35 -32.04 -34.85
N ARG A 41 -9.48 -32.28 -33.53
CA ARG A 41 -8.35 -32.57 -32.65
C ARG A 41 -8.70 -33.51 -31.47
N PRO A 42 -7.71 -34.23 -30.93
CA PRO A 42 -7.82 -34.91 -29.63
C PRO A 42 -7.80 -33.91 -28.46
N ILE A 43 -8.41 -34.30 -27.33
CA ILE A 43 -8.45 -33.50 -26.09
C ILE A 43 -7.28 -33.93 -25.19
N PHE A 44 -6.43 -32.97 -24.81
CA PHE A 44 -5.27 -33.25 -23.95
C PHE A 44 -5.43 -32.75 -22.53
N THR A 45 -4.85 -33.50 -21.59
CA THR A 45 -4.50 -32.99 -20.26
C THR A 45 -3.03 -32.56 -20.26
N GLN A 46 -2.64 -31.63 -19.38
CA GLN A 46 -1.25 -31.15 -19.33
C GLN A 46 -0.20 -32.27 -19.20
N PRO A 47 -0.40 -33.33 -18.38
CA PRO A 47 0.55 -34.44 -18.31
C PRO A 47 0.65 -35.24 -19.61
N HIS A 48 -0.47 -35.48 -20.29
CA HIS A 48 -0.49 -36.17 -21.59
C HIS A 48 0.19 -35.34 -22.68
N PHE A 49 -0.05 -34.02 -22.65
CA PHE A 49 0.59 -33.08 -23.57
C PHE A 49 2.10 -33.01 -23.34
N ASP A 50 2.55 -32.97 -22.08
CA ASP A 50 3.98 -32.92 -21.72
C ASP A 50 4.73 -34.19 -22.14
N SER A 51 4.06 -35.36 -22.12
CA SER A 51 4.64 -36.63 -22.59
C SER A 51 4.66 -36.78 -24.10
N GLU A 52 3.72 -36.14 -24.82
CA GLU A 52 3.62 -36.25 -26.27
C GLU A 52 4.53 -35.25 -27.01
N PHE A 53 4.80 -34.10 -26.40
CA PHE A 53 5.61 -33.03 -26.98
C PHE A 53 6.95 -32.79 -26.24
N ASP A 54 7.48 -33.80 -25.55
CA ASP A 54 8.80 -33.81 -24.88
C ASP A 54 9.20 -32.48 -24.24
N GLY A 55 8.43 -32.05 -23.22
CA GLY A 55 8.75 -30.81 -22.51
C GLY A 55 10.17 -30.86 -21.94
N ILE A 56 11.04 -29.90 -22.31
CA ILE A 56 12.43 -29.84 -21.83
C ILE A 56 12.40 -29.72 -20.30
N ALA A 57 12.71 -30.82 -19.61
CA ALA A 57 12.90 -30.79 -18.17
C ALA A 57 14.09 -29.87 -17.88
N LYS A 58 13.86 -28.74 -17.19
CA LYS A 58 14.96 -27.92 -16.67
C LYS A 58 15.84 -28.82 -15.80
N GLU A 59 17.05 -29.13 -16.25
CA GLU A 59 18.07 -29.74 -15.40
C GLU A 59 18.18 -28.93 -14.11
N LYS A 60 18.04 -29.62 -12.97
CA LYS A 60 18.25 -29.01 -11.66
C LYS A 60 19.76 -28.81 -11.48
N LEU A 61 20.29 -27.73 -12.04
CA LEU A 61 21.66 -27.26 -11.81
C LEU A 61 21.97 -27.24 -10.31
N THR A 62 23.10 -27.83 -9.94
CA THR A 62 23.59 -27.90 -8.56
C THR A 62 23.83 -26.48 -8.03
N MET A 63 23.68 -26.25 -6.72
CA MET A 63 23.77 -24.89 -6.14
C MET A 63 25.10 -24.18 -6.47
N GLY A 64 26.20 -24.94 -6.50
CA GLY A 64 27.52 -24.45 -6.92
C GLY A 64 27.59 -24.03 -8.39
N GLU A 65 27.03 -24.82 -9.31
CA GLU A 65 26.98 -24.50 -10.74
C GLU A 65 26.03 -23.33 -11.04
N ARG A 66 24.96 -23.18 -10.25
CA ARG A 66 24.06 -22.02 -10.30
C ARG A 66 24.78 -20.74 -9.90
N ILE A 67 25.58 -20.78 -8.83
CA ILE A 67 26.35 -19.63 -8.38
C ILE A 67 27.45 -19.33 -9.41
N GLY A 68 28.22 -20.33 -9.84
CA GLY A 68 29.28 -20.19 -10.84
C GLY A 68 28.77 -19.63 -12.18
N SER A 69 27.66 -20.17 -12.70
CA SER A 69 27.06 -19.66 -13.94
C SER A 69 26.43 -18.27 -13.78
N THR A 70 25.89 -17.93 -12.61
CA THR A 70 25.35 -16.59 -12.33
C THR A 70 26.46 -15.56 -12.20
N VAL A 71 27.55 -15.88 -11.50
CA VAL A 71 28.73 -15.01 -11.38
C VAL A 71 29.37 -14.81 -12.75
N ARG A 72 29.62 -15.89 -13.51
CA ARG A 72 30.19 -15.82 -14.87
C ARG A 72 29.30 -15.01 -15.83
N LYS A 73 27.97 -15.11 -15.73
CA LYS A 73 27.02 -14.31 -16.52
C LYS A 73 26.87 -12.86 -16.06
N ARG A 74 27.16 -12.55 -14.78
CA ARG A 74 27.01 -11.20 -14.21
C ARG A 74 28.27 -10.36 -14.39
N TRP A 75 29.44 -10.98 -14.29
CA TRP A 75 30.76 -10.35 -14.42
C TRP A 75 31.39 -10.49 -15.82
N HIS A 76 30.63 -10.97 -16.81
CA HIS A 76 31.13 -11.05 -18.18
C HIS A 76 31.52 -9.65 -18.70
N PRO A 77 32.72 -9.47 -19.30
CA PRO A 77 33.26 -8.15 -19.65
C PRO A 77 32.33 -7.32 -20.55
N LYS A 78 31.71 -7.95 -21.56
CA LYS A 78 30.70 -7.30 -22.43
C LYS A 78 29.46 -6.78 -21.68
N ARG A 79 29.11 -7.38 -20.54
CA ARG A 79 27.97 -6.97 -19.71
C ARG A 79 28.37 -5.84 -18.75
N VAL A 80 29.57 -5.93 -18.17
CA VAL A 80 30.16 -4.85 -17.36
C VAL A 80 30.33 -3.59 -18.21
N GLN A 81 30.84 -3.72 -19.43
CA GLN A 81 30.94 -2.62 -20.40
C GLN A 81 29.56 -2.01 -20.72
N ARG A 82 28.53 -2.83 -20.99
CA ARG A 82 27.16 -2.33 -21.17
C ARG A 82 26.59 -1.66 -19.92
N CYS A 83 26.94 -2.14 -18.73
CA CYS A 83 26.50 -1.55 -17.47
C CYS A 83 27.15 -0.20 -17.23
N LEU A 84 28.46 -0.07 -17.48
CA LEU A 84 29.20 1.19 -17.40
C LEU A 84 28.69 2.21 -18.43
N LEU A 85 28.46 1.77 -19.68
CA LEU A 85 27.85 2.61 -20.72
C LEU A 85 26.39 2.98 -20.39
N GLY A 86 25.67 2.13 -19.65
CA GLY A 86 24.32 2.42 -19.17
C GLY A 86 24.28 3.42 -18.01
N LEU A 87 25.39 3.57 -17.27
CA LEU A 87 25.52 4.53 -16.16
C LEU A 87 25.66 5.98 -16.65
N LEU A 88 26.18 6.18 -17.86
CA LEU A 88 26.41 7.48 -18.49
C LEU A 88 25.58 7.60 -19.79
N PRO A 89 24.28 7.93 -19.69
CA PRO A 89 23.42 8.14 -20.87
C PRO A 89 23.96 9.20 -21.84
N VAL A 90 24.81 10.12 -21.36
CA VAL A 90 25.48 11.15 -22.18
C VAL A 90 26.20 10.59 -23.39
N VAL A 91 26.88 9.45 -23.24
CA VAL A 91 27.63 8.82 -24.34
C VAL A 91 26.68 8.36 -25.45
N GLY A 92 25.48 7.90 -25.08
CA GLY A 92 24.47 7.40 -26.01
C GLY A 92 23.87 8.50 -26.88
N TRP A 93 23.44 9.62 -26.28
CA TRP A 93 22.84 10.70 -27.05
C TRP A 93 23.87 11.56 -27.78
N LEU A 94 25.08 11.75 -27.22
CA LEU A 94 26.15 12.50 -27.88
C LEU A 94 26.62 11.81 -29.17
N ARG A 95 26.69 10.47 -29.19
CA ARG A 95 27.06 9.69 -30.40
C ARG A 95 26.02 9.80 -31.52
N ASN A 96 24.74 9.95 -31.15
CA ASN A 96 23.63 10.03 -32.10
C ASN A 96 23.21 11.48 -32.38
N TYR A 97 24.04 12.46 -32.01
CA TYR A 97 23.71 13.88 -32.12
C TYR A 97 23.91 14.41 -33.55
N ASP A 98 22.86 14.98 -34.14
CA ASP A 98 22.95 15.64 -35.44
C ASP A 98 23.14 17.15 -35.27
N VAL A 99 24.39 17.59 -35.41
CA VAL A 99 24.81 18.98 -35.24
C VAL A 99 24.06 19.93 -36.17
N LYS A 100 23.74 19.52 -37.41
CA LYS A 100 23.12 20.42 -38.39
C LYS A 100 21.66 20.71 -38.05
N ARG A 101 20.98 19.73 -37.45
CA ARG A 101 19.54 19.79 -37.21
C ARG A 101 19.20 20.23 -35.79
N ASP A 102 19.96 19.76 -34.80
CA ASP A 102 19.57 19.84 -33.40
C ASP A 102 20.29 20.97 -32.64
N LEU A 103 21.46 21.43 -33.10
CA LEU A 103 22.27 22.47 -32.41
C LEU A 103 21.53 23.81 -32.27
N LEU A 104 20.93 24.31 -33.35
CA LEU A 104 20.23 25.60 -33.31
C LEU A 104 19.05 25.56 -32.34
N ALA A 105 18.28 24.46 -32.34
CA ALA A 105 17.15 24.29 -31.45
C ALA A 105 17.60 24.20 -29.98
N ASP A 106 18.67 23.45 -29.69
CA ASP A 106 19.20 23.32 -28.34
C ASP A 106 19.83 24.62 -27.82
N VAL A 107 20.49 25.41 -28.67
CA VAL A 107 21.04 26.73 -28.31
C VAL A 107 19.91 27.71 -27.98
N ILE A 108 18.89 27.83 -28.84
CA ILE A 108 17.76 28.73 -28.61
C ILE A 108 17.00 28.32 -27.34
N ALA A 109 16.77 27.00 -27.16
CA ALA A 109 16.14 26.49 -25.94
C ALA A 109 17.00 26.77 -24.70
N GLY A 110 18.33 26.57 -24.77
CA GLY A 110 19.26 26.78 -23.67
C GLY A 110 19.30 28.24 -23.20
N VAL A 111 19.42 29.17 -24.15
CA VAL A 111 19.36 30.62 -23.88
C VAL A 111 18.00 31.00 -23.31
N THR A 112 16.91 30.52 -23.90
CA THR A 112 15.55 30.81 -23.41
C THR A 112 15.38 30.31 -21.98
N VAL A 113 15.69 29.04 -21.70
CA VAL A 113 15.56 28.46 -20.34
C VAL A 113 16.40 29.24 -19.33
N ALA A 114 17.63 29.64 -19.67
CA ALA A 114 18.49 30.43 -18.81
C ALA A 114 17.89 31.79 -18.41
N ILE A 115 17.27 32.49 -19.38
CA ILE A 115 16.58 33.75 -19.15
C ILE A 115 15.44 33.61 -18.12
N PHE A 116 14.68 32.49 -18.16
CA PHE A 116 13.65 32.20 -17.16
C PHE A 116 14.24 31.66 -15.84
N HIS A 117 15.41 31.03 -15.88
CA HIS A 117 16.01 30.36 -14.73
C HIS A 117 16.53 31.37 -13.70
N VAL A 118 17.19 32.44 -14.13
CA VAL A 118 17.79 33.47 -13.25
C VAL A 118 16.78 34.09 -12.25
N PRO A 119 15.67 34.72 -12.69
CA PRO A 119 14.67 35.29 -11.77
C PRO A 119 14.04 34.25 -10.84
N GLN A 120 13.75 33.06 -11.38
CA GLN A 120 13.14 31.99 -10.60
C GLN A 120 14.07 31.51 -9.49
N SER A 121 15.36 31.38 -9.78
CA SER A 121 16.36 30.95 -8.81
C SER A 121 16.47 31.91 -7.63
N PHE A 122 16.44 33.22 -7.86
CA PHE A 122 16.43 34.22 -6.77
C PHE A 122 15.18 34.11 -5.89
N GLY A 123 14.01 34.02 -6.51
CA GLY A 123 12.77 33.86 -5.77
C GLY A 123 12.74 32.56 -4.94
N TYR A 124 13.28 31.48 -5.49
CA TYR A 124 13.32 30.19 -4.79
C TYR A 124 14.37 30.11 -3.67
N SER A 125 15.50 30.81 -3.78
CA SER A 125 16.43 30.95 -2.64
C SER A 125 15.80 31.68 -1.46
N ILE A 126 15.01 32.73 -1.71
CA ILE A 126 14.26 33.45 -0.66
C ILE A 126 13.27 32.50 0.01
N LEU A 127 12.55 31.69 -0.77
CA LEU A 127 11.62 30.67 -0.24
C LEU A 127 12.32 29.56 0.57
N ALA A 128 13.59 29.29 0.26
CA ALA A 128 14.43 28.34 1.00
C ALA A 128 15.13 28.97 2.22
N GLY A 129 14.96 30.28 2.46
CA GLY A 129 15.60 30.98 3.58
C GLY A 129 17.12 31.13 3.44
N VAL A 130 17.65 31.07 2.23
CA VAL A 130 19.09 31.18 1.95
C VAL A 130 19.40 32.42 1.09
N PRO A 131 20.65 32.92 1.10
CA PRO A 131 21.02 34.06 0.26
C PRO A 131 20.73 33.83 -1.23
N ALA A 132 20.40 34.92 -1.93
CA ALA A 132 19.97 34.88 -3.33
C ALA A 132 20.97 34.18 -4.28
N VAL A 133 22.27 34.33 -3.98
CA VAL A 133 23.35 33.72 -4.76
C VAL A 133 23.32 32.19 -4.75
N ASN A 134 22.92 31.57 -3.64
CA ASN A 134 22.79 30.11 -3.54
C ASN A 134 21.75 29.56 -4.53
N GLY A 135 20.76 30.38 -4.93
CA GLY A 135 19.82 30.08 -6.00
C GLY A 135 20.52 29.90 -7.35
N LEU A 136 21.45 30.78 -7.70
CA LEU A 136 22.24 30.69 -8.94
C LEU A 136 23.20 29.50 -8.92
N TYR A 137 23.80 29.19 -7.77
CA TYR A 137 24.65 27.99 -7.64
C TYR A 137 23.83 26.71 -7.88
N THR A 138 22.65 26.63 -7.25
CA THR A 138 21.73 25.49 -7.39
C THR A 138 21.15 25.37 -8.81
N ALA A 139 21.12 26.47 -9.56
CA ALA A 139 20.70 26.48 -10.96
C ALA A 139 21.78 25.94 -11.91
N MET A 140 23.05 26.03 -11.53
CA MET A 140 24.19 25.70 -12.38
C MET A 140 24.75 24.29 -12.09
N PHE A 141 25.25 24.03 -10.87
CA PHE A 141 26.01 22.80 -10.58
C PHE A 141 25.19 21.50 -10.71
N PRO A 142 23.96 21.40 -10.15
CA PRO A 142 23.15 20.20 -10.30
C PRO A 142 22.76 19.91 -11.75
N MET A 143 22.56 20.96 -12.56
CA MET A 143 22.19 20.84 -13.96
C MET A 143 23.34 20.25 -14.81
N LEU A 144 24.59 20.62 -14.51
CA LEU A 144 25.78 20.02 -15.13
C LEU A 144 25.84 18.51 -14.87
N MET A 145 25.62 18.08 -13.62
CA MET A 145 25.62 16.65 -13.28
C MET A 145 24.45 15.90 -13.94
N TYR A 146 23.27 16.51 -13.97
CA TYR A 146 22.12 15.89 -14.62
C TYR A 146 22.33 15.68 -16.14
N THR A 147 23.08 16.56 -16.80
CA THR A 147 23.44 16.39 -18.22
C THR A 147 24.25 15.11 -18.48
N LEU A 148 25.06 14.68 -17.50
CA LEU A 148 25.90 13.49 -17.60
C LEU A 148 25.14 12.19 -17.29
N PHE A 149 24.31 12.21 -16.25
CA PHE A 149 23.68 11.01 -15.69
C PHE A 149 22.18 10.86 -16.01
N GLY A 150 21.48 11.92 -16.40
CA GLY A 150 20.03 11.93 -16.62
C GLY A 150 19.60 11.24 -17.92
N THR A 151 18.40 10.65 -17.93
CA THR A 151 17.85 9.97 -19.12
C THR A 151 16.87 10.83 -19.91
N SER A 152 16.09 11.68 -19.24
CA SER A 152 15.15 12.55 -19.93
C SER A 152 15.87 13.70 -20.66
N LYS A 153 15.42 14.04 -21.87
CA LYS A 153 15.99 15.11 -22.70
C LYS A 153 15.37 16.49 -22.44
N GLN A 154 14.16 16.54 -21.89
CA GLN A 154 13.37 17.77 -21.72
C GLN A 154 13.34 18.28 -20.27
N LEU A 155 13.76 17.47 -19.31
CA LEU A 155 13.79 17.86 -17.90
C LEU A 155 14.91 18.89 -17.64
N SER A 156 14.52 20.02 -17.04
CA SER A 156 15.41 21.06 -16.52
C SER A 156 15.49 20.97 -14.99
N ILE A 157 16.63 20.53 -14.46
CA ILE A 157 16.91 20.41 -13.02
C ILE A 157 17.30 21.76 -12.42
N GLY A 158 16.98 22.02 -11.16
CA GLY A 158 17.46 23.21 -10.44
C GLY A 158 16.60 23.49 -9.21
N ALA A 159 16.51 24.76 -8.81
CA ALA A 159 15.63 25.16 -7.73
C ALA A 159 14.16 24.89 -8.08
N PHE A 160 13.42 24.30 -7.14
CA PHE A 160 12.02 23.94 -7.33
C PHE A 160 11.21 24.24 -6.07
N ALA A 161 10.07 24.90 -6.25
CA ALA A 161 9.33 25.55 -5.17
C ALA A 161 8.98 24.64 -3.97
N VAL A 162 8.51 23.40 -4.21
CA VAL A 162 8.18 22.45 -3.13
C VAL A 162 9.42 22.15 -2.28
N VAL A 163 10.53 21.85 -2.95
CA VAL A 163 11.80 21.48 -2.30
C VAL A 163 12.39 22.69 -1.57
N CYS A 164 12.20 23.89 -2.10
CA CYS A 164 12.62 25.14 -1.46
C CYS A 164 11.82 25.39 -0.18
N MET A 165 10.50 25.21 -0.18
CA MET A 165 9.70 25.34 1.05
C MET A 165 10.12 24.30 2.11
N MET A 166 10.32 23.04 1.73
CA MET A 166 10.78 22.00 2.67
C MET A 166 12.17 22.31 3.22
N THR A 167 13.06 22.85 2.39
CA THR A 167 14.38 23.32 2.83
C THR A 167 14.24 24.51 3.78
N GLY A 168 13.39 25.49 3.44
CA GLY A 168 13.11 26.68 4.23
C GLY A 168 12.56 26.36 5.62
N THR A 169 11.77 25.30 5.79
CA THR A 169 11.33 24.87 7.13
C THR A 169 12.48 24.40 8.02
N VAL A 170 13.47 23.70 7.46
CA VAL A 170 14.65 23.22 8.21
C VAL A 170 15.63 24.37 8.46
N VAL A 171 15.85 25.21 7.45
CA VAL A 171 16.70 26.39 7.54
C VAL A 171 16.12 27.42 8.53
N GLY A 172 14.80 27.62 8.54
CA GLY A 172 14.16 28.52 9.51
C GLY A 172 14.30 28.04 10.96
N GLN A 173 14.37 26.73 11.19
CA GLN A 173 14.54 26.15 12.53
C GLN A 173 15.98 26.18 13.04
N TYR A 174 16.96 25.91 12.18
CA TYR A 174 18.36 25.68 12.59
C TYR A 174 19.37 26.67 11.96
N GLY A 175 18.95 27.50 11.02
CA GLY A 175 19.81 28.37 10.25
C GLY A 175 20.43 29.52 11.05
N LEU A 176 19.82 29.93 12.16
CA LEU A 176 20.40 30.94 13.07
C LEU A 176 21.59 30.38 13.87
N GLU A 177 21.59 29.07 14.16
CA GLU A 177 22.61 28.41 14.98
C GLU A 177 23.82 27.97 14.13
N TYR A 178 23.57 27.38 12.94
CA TYR A 178 24.61 26.78 12.09
C TYR A 178 24.91 27.56 10.80
N GLY A 179 24.14 28.61 10.52
CA GLY A 179 24.17 29.34 9.25
C GLY A 179 23.26 28.71 8.18
N ALA A 180 22.37 29.52 7.60
CA ALA A 180 21.35 29.05 6.65
C ALA A 180 21.92 28.28 5.45
N ALA A 181 23.01 28.78 4.84
CA ALA A 181 23.66 28.13 3.70
C ALA A 181 24.31 26.79 4.06
N ASN A 182 24.88 26.67 5.27
CA ASN A 182 25.50 25.43 5.74
C ASN A 182 24.45 24.36 5.98
N VAL A 183 23.36 24.70 6.68
CA VAL A 183 22.22 23.79 6.92
C VAL A 183 21.65 23.29 5.60
N ALA A 184 21.46 24.18 4.63
CA ALA A 184 20.93 23.81 3.31
C ALA A 184 21.88 22.88 2.52
N SER A 185 23.19 23.12 2.61
CA SER A 185 24.22 22.30 1.97
C SER A 185 24.31 20.90 2.59
N SER A 186 24.28 20.80 3.92
CA SER A 186 24.25 19.52 4.64
C SER A 186 22.96 18.75 4.34
N LEU A 187 21.82 19.43 4.27
CA LEU A 187 20.54 18.85 3.85
C LEU A 187 20.64 18.28 2.43
N MET A 188 21.23 19.02 1.49
CA MET A 188 21.45 18.57 0.11
C MET A 188 22.37 17.35 0.03
N PHE A 189 23.42 17.30 0.87
CA PHE A 189 24.33 16.16 0.95
C PHE A 189 23.59 14.86 1.32
N PHE A 190 22.78 14.89 2.39
CA PHE A 190 22.00 13.72 2.80
C PHE A 190 20.90 13.37 1.80
N VAL A 191 20.25 14.36 1.17
CA VAL A 191 19.30 14.11 0.08
C VAL A 191 19.98 13.33 -1.05
N GLY A 192 21.18 13.77 -1.47
CA GLY A 192 21.98 13.08 -2.48
C GLY A 192 22.36 11.67 -2.06
N LEU A 193 22.83 11.49 -0.83
CA LEU A 193 23.21 10.19 -0.28
C LEU A 193 22.03 9.20 -0.25
N TYR A 194 20.84 9.64 0.20
CA TYR A 194 19.64 8.81 0.19
C TYR A 194 19.19 8.45 -1.21
N GLN A 195 19.25 9.37 -2.17
CA GLN A 195 18.89 9.09 -3.57
C GLN A 195 19.86 8.10 -4.22
N LEU A 196 21.16 8.22 -3.95
CA LEU A 196 22.17 7.24 -4.37
C LEU A 196 21.92 5.87 -3.73
N PHE A 197 21.62 5.84 -2.44
CA PHE A 197 21.27 4.62 -1.71
C PHE A 197 20.03 3.94 -2.30
N PHE A 198 18.96 4.70 -2.59
CA PHE A 198 17.75 4.19 -3.22
C PHE A 198 17.99 3.71 -4.66
N GLY A 199 18.83 4.41 -5.42
CA GLY A 199 19.29 3.99 -6.74
C GLY A 199 20.07 2.67 -6.69
N ALA A 200 20.96 2.50 -5.71
CA ALA A 200 21.72 1.26 -5.50
C ALA A 200 20.80 0.06 -5.17
N LEU A 201 19.76 0.31 -4.38
CA LEU A 201 18.73 -0.68 -4.05
C LEU A 201 17.74 -0.97 -5.19
N ASN A 202 17.87 -0.31 -6.35
CA ASN A 202 16.95 -0.39 -7.47
C ASN A 202 15.49 -0.01 -7.13
N LEU A 203 15.30 0.93 -6.21
CA LEU A 203 13.96 1.35 -5.78
C LEU A 203 13.22 2.22 -6.80
N GLY A 204 13.86 2.58 -7.93
CA GLY A 204 13.21 3.32 -9.01
C GLY A 204 11.90 2.69 -9.51
N GLY A 205 11.75 1.37 -9.40
CA GLY A 205 10.49 0.68 -9.74
C GLY A 205 9.28 1.16 -8.91
N LEU A 206 9.48 1.62 -7.68
CA LEU A 206 8.42 2.12 -6.81
C LEU A 206 7.77 3.42 -7.33
N SER A 207 8.44 4.13 -8.24
CA SER A 207 7.87 5.32 -8.89
C SER A 207 6.58 5.03 -9.68
N VAL A 208 6.29 3.78 -10.03
CA VAL A 208 5.03 3.39 -10.69
C VAL A 208 3.81 3.66 -9.78
N PHE A 209 3.99 3.72 -8.47
CA PHE A 209 2.90 3.96 -7.51
C PHE A 209 2.53 5.42 -7.33
N LEU A 210 3.35 6.33 -7.85
CA LEU A 210 3.08 7.76 -7.90
C LEU A 210 2.14 8.00 -9.07
N SER A 211 0.84 7.87 -8.80
CA SER A 211 -0.20 8.00 -9.80
C SER A 211 -0.34 9.45 -10.28
N GLU A 212 -0.76 9.64 -11.53
CA GLU A 212 -0.91 10.97 -12.15
C GLU A 212 -1.93 11.83 -11.39
N GLN A 213 -3.02 11.20 -10.91
CA GLN A 213 -4.04 11.86 -10.08
C GLN A 213 -3.50 12.31 -8.71
N PHE A 214 -2.57 11.56 -8.11
CA PHE A 214 -1.88 11.97 -6.88
C PHE A 214 -0.99 13.17 -7.15
N VAL A 215 -0.15 13.11 -8.20
CA VAL A 215 0.79 14.21 -8.52
C VAL A 215 0.03 15.51 -8.81
N SER A 216 -1.03 15.46 -9.63
CA SER A 216 -1.88 16.62 -9.94
C SER A 216 -2.52 17.22 -8.68
N GLY A 217 -3.09 16.39 -7.79
CA GLY A 217 -3.70 16.87 -6.54
C GLY A 217 -2.67 17.47 -5.57
N PHE A 218 -1.49 16.85 -5.48
CA PHE A 218 -0.39 17.32 -4.65
C PHE A 218 0.15 18.67 -5.15
N THR A 219 0.49 18.80 -6.44
CA THR A 219 1.05 20.04 -7.00
C THR A 219 0.04 21.19 -6.97
N ALA A 220 -1.25 20.92 -7.16
CA ALA A 220 -2.31 21.89 -6.94
C ALA A 220 -2.35 22.37 -5.48
N GLY A 221 -2.28 21.46 -4.50
CA GLY A 221 -2.24 21.81 -3.08
C GLY A 221 -1.00 22.61 -2.68
N VAL A 222 0.18 22.22 -3.17
CA VAL A 222 1.43 22.96 -2.95
C VAL A 222 1.36 24.36 -3.56
N SER A 223 0.73 24.53 -4.73
CA SER A 223 0.60 25.85 -5.34
C SER A 223 -0.18 26.84 -4.47
N VAL A 224 -1.11 26.35 -3.63
CA VAL A 224 -1.78 27.18 -2.61
C VAL A 224 -0.78 27.64 -1.56
N HIS A 225 -0.01 26.72 -0.97
CA HIS A 225 1.04 27.05 0.02
C HIS A 225 2.06 28.06 -0.51
N ILE A 226 2.57 27.86 -1.72
CA ILE A 226 3.53 28.79 -2.32
C ILE A 226 2.86 30.13 -2.55
N GLY A 227 1.66 30.18 -3.13
CA GLY A 227 0.93 31.42 -3.38
C GLY A 227 0.69 32.22 -2.09
N SER A 228 0.29 31.53 -1.02
CA SER A 228 0.06 32.14 0.29
C SER A 228 1.37 32.67 0.91
N SER A 229 2.48 31.94 0.77
CA SER A 229 3.79 32.37 1.30
C SER A 229 4.31 33.67 0.66
N GLN A 230 3.92 33.96 -0.59
CA GLN A 230 4.35 35.18 -1.29
C GLN A 230 3.57 36.43 -0.89
N LEU A 231 2.45 36.29 -0.15
CA LEU A 231 1.61 37.44 0.21
C LEU A 231 2.36 38.48 1.04
N GLY A 232 3.21 38.08 1.98
CA GLY A 232 4.02 39.03 2.76
C GLY A 232 4.92 39.90 1.89
N SER A 233 5.67 39.27 0.98
CA SER A 233 6.56 39.97 0.05
C SER A 233 5.83 40.87 -0.96
N LEU A 234 4.59 40.52 -1.34
CA LEU A 234 3.76 41.36 -2.23
C LEU A 234 3.26 42.64 -1.54
N PHE A 235 2.92 42.55 -0.25
CA PHE A 235 2.42 43.66 0.57
C PHE A 235 3.54 44.45 1.27
N GLY A 236 4.78 43.93 1.27
CA GLY A 236 5.97 44.62 1.74
C GLY A 236 6.27 44.49 3.23
N TYR A 237 5.80 43.43 3.89
CA TYR A 237 6.13 43.14 5.30
C TYR A 237 6.37 41.65 5.56
N ASP A 238 7.11 41.33 6.62
CA ASP A 238 7.37 39.95 7.02
C ASP A 238 6.24 39.39 7.91
N VAL A 239 5.63 38.30 7.45
CA VAL A 239 4.52 37.60 8.12
C VAL A 239 5.05 36.57 9.13
N GLY A 240 6.34 36.22 9.07
CA GLY A 240 6.98 35.20 9.90
C GLY A 240 6.88 33.79 9.29
N HIS A 241 7.81 32.92 9.69
CA HIS A 241 7.87 31.52 9.23
C HIS A 241 7.13 30.62 10.20
N PHE A 242 6.09 29.95 9.71
CA PHE A 242 5.30 28.98 10.48
C PHE A 242 5.62 27.55 10.00
N SER A 243 5.42 26.55 10.86
CA SER A 243 5.59 25.13 10.54
C SER A 243 4.57 24.27 11.28
N GLY A 244 4.29 23.08 10.74
CA GLY A 244 3.36 22.11 11.32
C GLY A 244 1.94 22.16 10.75
N PRO A 245 1.03 21.30 11.28
CA PRO A 245 -0.33 21.19 10.77
C PRO A 245 -1.09 22.51 10.91
N PHE A 246 -1.98 22.80 9.95
CA PHE A 246 -2.76 24.04 9.86
C PHE A 246 -1.91 25.30 9.59
N LEU A 247 -0.75 25.12 8.95
CA LEU A 247 0.18 26.17 8.55
C LEU A 247 -0.52 27.37 7.88
N LEU A 248 -1.37 27.10 6.89
CA LEU A 248 -2.07 28.15 6.14
C LEU A 248 -2.99 29.00 7.01
N ILE A 249 -3.69 28.37 7.96
CA ILE A 249 -4.60 29.09 8.85
C ILE A 249 -3.81 30.08 9.70
N ARG A 250 -2.69 29.64 10.29
CA ARG A 250 -1.79 30.49 11.09
C ARG A 250 -1.16 31.61 10.26
N LEU A 251 -0.76 31.30 9.04
CA LEU A 251 -0.21 32.28 8.11
C LEU A 251 -1.25 33.35 7.77
N TYR A 252 -2.50 32.95 7.47
CA TYR A 252 -3.57 33.90 7.16
C TYR A 252 -3.97 34.73 8.37
N THR A 253 -4.05 34.16 9.59
CA THR A 253 -4.31 34.95 10.80
C THR A 253 -3.23 36.00 11.02
N ALA A 254 -1.96 35.62 10.94
CA ALA A 254 -0.83 36.55 11.08
C ALA A 254 -0.80 37.61 9.96
N PHE A 255 -1.18 37.23 8.74
CA PHE A 255 -1.28 38.15 7.61
C PHE A 255 -2.37 39.20 7.85
N PHE A 256 -3.58 38.78 8.27
CA PHE A 256 -4.70 39.69 8.51
C PHE A 256 -4.50 40.57 9.75
N GLU A 257 -3.79 40.10 10.78
CA GLU A 257 -3.41 40.93 11.94
C GLU A 257 -2.49 42.09 11.55
N LYS A 258 -1.55 41.86 10.62
CA LYS A 258 -0.57 42.86 10.16
C LYS A 258 -1.00 43.65 8.91
N ILE A 259 -2.24 43.48 8.43
CA ILE A 259 -2.67 44.09 7.16
C ILE A 259 -2.60 45.63 7.18
N ASN A 260 -2.77 46.25 8.35
CA ASN A 260 -2.71 47.70 8.51
C ASN A 260 -1.29 48.26 8.36
N THR A 261 -0.24 47.43 8.47
CA THR A 261 1.18 47.85 8.30
C THR A 261 1.68 47.72 6.86
N THR A 262 0.78 47.60 5.89
CA THR A 262 1.12 47.40 4.47
C THR A 262 1.91 48.58 3.89
N HIS A 263 3.02 48.30 3.22
CA HIS A 263 3.78 49.31 2.48
C HIS A 263 3.12 49.53 1.11
N LEU A 264 2.24 50.55 1.03
CA LEU A 264 1.43 50.85 -0.15
C LEU A 264 2.22 50.99 -1.47
N PRO A 265 3.42 51.62 -1.49
CA PRO A 265 4.24 51.66 -2.69
C PRO A 265 4.72 50.28 -3.18
N THR A 266 5.05 49.37 -2.26
CA THR A 266 5.42 47.98 -2.60
C THR A 266 4.23 47.25 -3.20
N LEU A 267 3.05 47.41 -2.60
CA LEU A 267 1.82 46.81 -3.13
C LEU A 267 1.49 47.33 -4.54
N GLY A 268 1.62 48.64 -4.77
CA GLY A 268 1.43 49.25 -6.10
C GLY A 268 2.39 48.69 -7.15
N MET A 269 3.66 48.52 -6.80
CA MET A 269 4.67 47.88 -7.66
C MET A 269 4.32 46.42 -7.96
N SER A 270 3.97 45.63 -6.94
CA SER A 270 3.56 44.23 -7.06
C SER A 270 2.35 44.07 -7.98
N CYS A 271 1.29 44.86 -7.77
CA CYS A 271 0.08 44.84 -8.59
C CYS A 271 0.36 45.21 -10.04
N SER A 272 1.20 46.23 -10.28
CA SER A 272 1.61 46.64 -11.63
C SER A 272 2.39 45.53 -12.34
N CYS A 273 3.32 44.88 -11.64
CA CYS A 273 4.08 43.75 -12.17
C CYS A 273 3.18 42.55 -12.49
N ILE A 274 2.26 42.19 -11.58
CA ILE A 274 1.30 41.10 -11.80
C ILE A 274 0.40 41.41 -13.01
N PHE A 275 -0.10 42.64 -13.13
CA PHE A 275 -0.93 43.07 -14.26
C PHE A 275 -0.18 42.95 -15.58
N LEU A 276 1.05 43.48 -15.66
CA LEU A 276 1.90 43.39 -16.86
C LEU A 276 2.23 41.93 -17.22
N LEU A 277 2.60 41.10 -16.24
CA LEU A 277 2.87 39.68 -16.45
C LEU A 277 1.65 38.94 -16.99
N LEU A 278 0.47 39.18 -16.42
CA LEU A 278 -0.76 38.53 -16.86
C LEU A 278 -1.20 39.01 -18.23
N LEU A 279 -1.08 40.31 -18.52
CA LEU A 279 -1.38 40.89 -19.83
C LEU A 279 -0.54 40.25 -20.93
N VAL A 280 0.78 40.18 -20.73
CA VAL A 280 1.69 39.56 -21.70
C VAL A 280 1.38 38.07 -21.84
N LYS A 281 1.26 37.33 -20.75
CA LYS A 281 1.02 35.87 -20.80
C LYS A 281 -0.34 35.46 -21.35
N LEU A 282 -1.37 36.29 -21.23
CA LEU A 282 -2.72 35.97 -21.68
C LEU A 282 -3.03 36.49 -23.07
N VAL A 283 -2.50 37.65 -23.44
CA VAL A 283 -2.85 38.34 -24.69
C VAL A 283 -1.72 38.27 -25.70
N VAL A 284 -0.50 38.59 -25.28
CA VAL A 284 0.65 38.72 -26.18
C VAL A 284 1.25 37.35 -26.52
N ASP A 285 1.52 36.51 -25.53
CA ASP A 285 2.16 35.19 -25.73
C ASP A 285 1.38 34.33 -26.74
N PRO A 286 0.04 34.17 -26.67
CA PRO A 286 -0.68 33.38 -27.66
C PRO A 286 -0.59 33.93 -29.10
N TYR A 287 -0.40 35.23 -29.26
CA TYR A 287 -0.22 35.88 -30.56
C TYR A 287 1.22 35.71 -31.07
N VAL A 288 2.20 35.91 -30.19
CA VAL A 288 3.64 35.84 -30.48
C VAL A 288 4.10 34.40 -30.70
N GLU A 289 3.66 33.45 -29.88
CA GLU A 289 3.96 32.02 -30.02
C GLU A 289 3.52 31.47 -31.39
N ARG A 290 2.42 31.99 -31.96
CA ARG A 290 1.98 31.63 -33.32
C ARG A 290 2.95 32.10 -34.41
N LYS A 291 3.69 33.18 -34.18
CA LYS A 291 4.57 33.81 -35.18
C LYS A 291 6.03 33.39 -35.05
N ILE A 292 6.57 33.36 -33.83
CA ILE A 292 8.01 33.14 -33.58
C ILE A 292 8.32 31.87 -32.76
N ARG A 293 7.32 31.03 -32.42
CA ARG A 293 7.47 29.78 -31.63
C ARG A 293 8.12 29.92 -30.24
N MET A 294 8.49 31.12 -29.83
CA MET A 294 9.09 31.41 -28.52
C MET A 294 8.20 32.37 -27.72
N PRO A 295 7.98 32.13 -26.42
CA PRO A 295 7.27 33.06 -25.55
C PRO A 295 8.11 34.30 -25.26
N VAL A 296 7.47 35.42 -24.94
CA VAL A 296 8.19 36.66 -24.60
C VAL A 296 8.83 36.50 -23.21
N PRO A 297 10.13 36.77 -23.02
CA PRO A 297 10.80 36.65 -21.72
C PRO A 297 10.48 37.83 -20.79
N ILE A 298 9.20 38.04 -20.49
CA ILE A 298 8.70 39.19 -19.72
C ILE A 298 9.26 39.22 -18.29
N GLU A 299 9.56 38.05 -17.71
CA GLU A 299 10.16 37.93 -16.38
C GLU A 299 11.53 38.62 -16.32
N MET A 300 12.38 38.41 -17.33
CA MET A 300 13.70 39.04 -17.38
C MET A 300 13.61 40.53 -17.68
N ILE A 301 12.66 40.94 -18.55
CA ILE A 301 12.39 42.36 -18.81
C ILE A 301 11.98 43.07 -17.53
N LEU A 302 11.12 42.45 -16.71
CA LEU A 302 10.70 42.99 -15.42
C LEU A 302 11.82 43.01 -14.39
N VAL A 303 12.70 42.01 -14.36
CA VAL A 303 13.92 42.06 -13.53
C VAL A 303 14.78 43.26 -13.91
N ILE A 304 15.09 43.43 -15.21
CA ILE A 304 15.91 44.54 -15.68
C ILE A 304 15.25 45.89 -15.37
N ALA A 305 13.97 46.04 -15.72
CA ALA A 305 13.22 47.26 -15.47
C ALA A 305 13.10 47.57 -13.97
N GLY A 306 12.84 46.55 -13.15
CA GLY A 306 12.75 46.64 -11.69
C GLY A 306 14.07 47.07 -11.05
N THR A 307 15.19 46.49 -11.49
CA THR A 307 16.51 46.87 -10.98
C THR A 307 16.91 48.28 -11.42
N LEU A 308 16.66 48.65 -12.68
CA LEU A 308 16.91 50.02 -13.15
C LEU A 308 16.08 51.04 -12.36
N LEU A 309 14.78 50.76 -12.20
CA LEU A 309 13.89 51.62 -11.42
C LEU A 309 14.37 51.73 -9.97
N SER A 310 14.77 50.62 -9.36
CA SER A 310 15.31 50.58 -7.99
C SER A 310 16.55 51.43 -7.82
N ARG A 311 17.47 51.35 -8.78
CA ARG A 311 18.73 52.09 -8.75
C ARG A 311 18.54 53.59 -8.98
N TYR A 312 17.69 53.98 -9.93
CA TYR A 312 17.46 55.40 -10.23
C TYR A 312 16.57 56.10 -9.19
N MET A 313 15.59 55.38 -8.63
CA MET A 313 14.65 55.94 -7.65
C MET A 313 15.07 55.71 -6.20
N THR A 314 16.24 55.10 -5.97
CA THR A 314 16.77 54.68 -4.65
C THR A 314 15.69 54.07 -3.76
N LEU A 315 15.06 52.99 -4.25
CA LEU A 315 13.92 52.36 -3.58
C LEU A 315 14.26 51.76 -2.21
N GLU A 316 15.51 51.34 -2.02
CA GLU A 316 16.04 50.86 -0.74
C GLU A 316 15.86 51.91 0.38
N ASP A 317 16.25 53.17 0.11
CA ASP A 317 16.08 54.29 1.05
C ASP A 317 14.60 54.61 1.33
N LYS A 318 13.70 54.18 0.45
CA LYS A 318 12.24 54.33 0.57
C LYS A 318 11.57 53.13 1.26
N GLY A 319 12.35 52.23 1.86
CA GLY A 319 11.84 51.09 2.64
C GLY A 319 11.42 49.88 1.80
N PHE A 320 11.80 49.80 0.52
CA PHE A 320 11.58 48.59 -0.27
C PHE A 320 12.60 47.51 0.10
N ALA A 321 12.14 46.29 0.31
CA ALA A 321 13.02 45.13 0.42
C ALA A 321 13.70 44.87 -0.94
N VAL A 322 15.03 44.89 -0.96
CA VAL A 322 15.86 44.66 -2.15
C VAL A 322 16.85 43.53 -1.90
N ILE A 323 17.37 42.94 -2.99
CA ILE A 323 18.41 41.91 -2.90
C ILE A 323 19.76 42.56 -2.60
N ASP A 324 20.41 42.04 -1.55
CA ASP A 324 21.76 42.44 -1.11
C ASP A 324 22.87 41.95 -2.05
N ASN A 325 24.11 42.35 -1.73
CA ASN A 325 25.31 42.15 -2.53
C ASN A 325 25.50 40.69 -3.03
N ILE A 326 25.66 40.52 -4.35
CA ILE A 326 25.87 39.22 -4.99
C ILE A 326 27.37 39.05 -5.27
N PRO A 327 28.06 38.11 -4.58
CA PRO A 327 29.50 37.93 -4.77
C PRO A 327 29.81 37.44 -6.18
N ARG A 328 30.77 38.10 -6.85
CA ARG A 328 31.20 37.77 -8.23
C ARG A 328 32.27 36.67 -8.27
N VAL A 329 32.15 35.67 -7.42
CA VAL A 329 33.16 34.62 -7.28
C VAL A 329 32.47 33.27 -7.36
N PHE A 330 33.11 32.29 -8.00
CA PHE A 330 32.66 30.91 -7.87
C PHE A 330 32.81 30.45 -6.42
N PRO A 331 31.83 29.73 -5.86
CA PRO A 331 31.99 29.15 -4.55
C PRO A 331 33.15 28.15 -4.58
N MET A 332 34.09 28.27 -3.64
CA MET A 332 35.11 27.24 -3.45
C MET A 332 34.43 25.95 -2.96
N PRO A 333 34.90 24.77 -3.39
CA PRO A 333 34.37 23.50 -2.88
C PRO A 333 34.59 23.42 -1.36
N THR A 334 33.50 23.40 -0.59
CA THR A 334 33.52 23.24 0.86
C THR A 334 32.84 21.94 1.24
N VAL A 335 33.37 21.22 2.22
CA VAL A 335 32.68 20.05 2.78
C VAL A 335 31.52 20.56 3.63
N PRO A 336 30.28 20.07 3.41
CA PRO A 336 29.13 20.42 4.26
C PRO A 336 29.42 20.10 5.73
N ASP A 337 28.82 20.85 6.66
CA ASP A 337 28.97 20.54 8.09
C ASP A 337 28.32 19.19 8.41
N LEU A 338 29.13 18.25 8.88
CA LEU A 338 28.75 16.88 9.25
C LEU A 338 28.85 16.67 10.77
N SER A 339 28.75 17.73 11.55
CA SER A 339 28.64 17.65 13.01
C SER A 339 27.48 16.72 13.41
N ILE A 340 27.75 15.81 14.35
CA ILE A 340 26.80 14.76 14.77
C ILE A 340 25.45 15.35 15.20
N ASP A 341 25.48 16.54 15.82
CA ASP A 341 24.28 17.26 16.24
C ASP A 341 23.43 17.70 15.04
N LEU A 342 24.01 18.39 14.06
CA LEU A 342 23.30 18.83 12.85
C LEU A 342 22.80 17.65 12.02
N VAL A 343 23.59 16.58 11.90
CA VAL A 343 23.19 15.35 11.19
C VAL A 343 21.92 14.76 11.78
N SER A 344 21.80 14.70 13.11
CA SER A 344 20.61 14.15 13.77
C SER A 344 19.33 14.95 13.48
N LYS A 345 19.46 16.28 13.32
CA LYS A 345 18.37 17.21 13.01
C LYS A 345 17.96 17.19 11.52
N VAL A 346 18.93 16.98 10.63
CA VAL A 346 18.76 17.13 9.16
C VAL A 346 18.47 15.80 8.44
N ALA A 347 18.90 14.66 8.99
CA ALA A 347 18.79 13.35 8.33
C ALA A 347 17.33 12.96 7.99
N ILE A 348 16.40 13.15 8.93
CA ILE A 348 14.98 12.78 8.71
C ILE A 348 14.31 13.71 7.66
N PRO A 349 14.42 15.05 7.76
CA PRO A 349 13.92 15.93 6.70
C PRO A 349 14.54 15.67 5.32
N ALA A 350 15.83 15.35 5.27
CA ALA A 350 16.51 15.01 4.01
C ALA A 350 15.90 13.79 3.32
N LEU A 351 15.49 12.77 4.09
CA LEU A 351 14.82 11.58 3.55
C LEU A 351 13.50 11.94 2.85
N ALA A 352 12.70 12.82 3.46
CA ALA A 352 11.44 13.28 2.88
C ALA A 352 11.68 14.06 1.58
N ILE A 353 12.63 15.00 1.58
CA ILE A 353 13.00 15.77 0.38
C ILE A 353 13.51 14.86 -0.74
N ALA A 354 14.32 13.85 -0.40
CA ALA A 354 14.84 12.87 -1.37
C ALA A 354 13.73 12.14 -2.13
N ILE A 355 12.70 11.68 -1.40
CA ILE A 355 11.54 10.98 -1.97
C ILE A 355 10.70 11.94 -2.83
N VAL A 356 10.41 13.14 -2.33
CA VAL A 356 9.60 14.16 -3.03
C VAL A 356 10.27 14.60 -4.33
N SER A 357 11.55 14.98 -4.25
CA SER A 357 12.32 15.46 -5.40
C SER A 357 12.38 14.41 -6.51
N PHE A 358 12.63 13.15 -6.13
CA PHE A 358 12.61 12.02 -7.07
C PHE A 358 11.22 11.79 -7.67
N ALA A 359 10.18 11.76 -6.83
CA ALA A 359 8.81 11.47 -7.22
C ALA A 359 8.31 12.42 -8.31
N ILE A 360 8.55 13.71 -8.13
CA ILE A 360 8.13 14.76 -9.07
C ILE A 360 8.95 14.69 -10.35
N THR A 361 10.26 14.51 -10.25
CA THR A 361 11.17 14.43 -11.40
C THR A 361 10.80 13.28 -12.33
N VAL A 362 10.62 12.06 -11.80
CA VAL A 362 10.22 10.90 -12.62
C VAL A 362 8.81 11.07 -13.19
N SER A 363 7.89 11.66 -12.44
CA SER A 363 6.51 11.89 -12.92
C SER A 363 6.51 12.87 -14.09
N LEU A 364 7.23 13.99 -13.97
CA LEU A 364 7.36 14.98 -15.05
C LEU A 364 8.10 14.39 -16.25
N GLY A 365 9.15 13.63 -15.99
CA GLY A 365 9.88 12.90 -17.02
C GLY A 365 8.92 12.04 -17.84
N ARG A 366 8.11 11.20 -17.18
CA ARG A 366 7.16 10.31 -17.88
C ARG A 366 6.16 11.07 -18.75
N ILE A 367 5.74 12.26 -18.33
CA ILE A 367 4.83 13.10 -19.12
C ILE A 367 5.50 13.52 -20.43
N PHE A 368 6.74 14.04 -20.38
CA PHE A 368 7.47 14.44 -21.58
C PHE A 368 7.90 13.26 -22.44
N ALA A 369 8.33 12.17 -21.81
CA ALA A 369 8.70 10.94 -22.50
C ALA A 369 7.53 10.37 -23.32
N ARG A 370 6.30 10.35 -22.76
CA ARG A 370 5.09 9.95 -23.49
C ARG A 370 4.76 10.88 -24.67
N ARG A 371 5.05 12.18 -24.58
CA ARG A 371 4.81 13.13 -25.69
C ARG A 371 5.76 12.90 -26.86
N HIS A 372 7.01 12.54 -26.58
CA HIS A 372 8.07 12.35 -27.58
C HIS A 372 8.28 10.88 -27.99
N GLY A 373 7.64 9.94 -27.31
CA GLY A 373 7.88 8.51 -27.50
C GLY A 373 9.25 8.04 -26.96
N ASP A 374 9.85 8.80 -26.04
CA ASP A 374 11.08 8.42 -25.35
C ASP A 374 10.77 7.47 -24.16
N GLU A 375 11.77 6.73 -23.70
CA GLU A 375 11.69 5.93 -22.48
C GLU A 375 12.49 6.58 -21.35
N ILE A 376 11.95 6.54 -20.13
CA ILE A 376 12.66 6.98 -18.93
C ILE A 376 12.91 5.80 -18.02
N VAL A 377 14.13 5.71 -17.53
CA VAL A 377 14.57 4.67 -16.60
C VAL A 377 14.57 5.26 -15.18
N PRO A 378 13.56 4.94 -14.33
CA PRO A 378 13.43 5.59 -13.03
C PRO A 378 14.63 5.38 -12.10
N ASN A 379 15.32 4.24 -12.19
CA ASN A 379 16.48 4.00 -11.34
C ASN A 379 17.69 4.87 -11.72
N GLN A 380 17.83 5.16 -13.01
CA GLN A 380 18.86 6.06 -13.50
C GLN A 380 18.56 7.51 -13.09
N GLU A 381 17.28 7.89 -13.01
CA GLU A 381 16.87 9.20 -12.46
C GLU A 381 17.20 9.35 -10.97
N PHE A 382 17.10 8.28 -10.17
CA PHE A 382 17.58 8.28 -8.78
C PHE A 382 19.08 8.55 -8.71
N LEU A 383 19.86 7.86 -9.54
CA LEU A 383 21.31 8.05 -9.62
C LEU A 383 21.64 9.48 -10.07
N ALA A 384 20.98 9.97 -11.11
CA ALA A 384 21.22 11.31 -11.67
C ALA A 384 20.94 12.42 -10.67
N LEU A 385 19.79 12.37 -9.98
CA LEU A 385 19.46 13.34 -8.93
C LEU A 385 20.37 13.19 -7.72
N GLY A 386 20.71 11.95 -7.32
CA GLY A 386 21.62 11.70 -6.22
C GLY A 386 23.00 12.29 -6.46
N MET A 387 23.56 12.08 -7.65
CA MET A 387 24.83 12.68 -8.07
C MET A 387 24.73 14.22 -8.17
N SER A 388 23.61 14.73 -8.68
CA SER A 388 23.39 16.19 -8.81
C SER A 388 23.31 16.89 -7.45
N ASN A 389 22.60 16.30 -6.49
CA ASN A 389 22.48 16.80 -5.12
C ASN A 389 23.81 16.65 -4.37
N LEU A 390 24.44 15.48 -4.42
CA LEU A 390 25.71 15.24 -3.75
C LEU A 390 26.79 16.21 -4.25
N PHE A 391 26.94 16.37 -5.56
CA PHE A 391 27.91 17.29 -6.13
C PHE A 391 27.61 18.75 -5.78
N GLY A 392 26.36 19.20 -5.90
CA GLY A 392 25.98 20.58 -5.58
C GLY A 392 26.18 20.93 -4.10
N SER A 393 26.09 19.96 -3.18
CA SER A 393 26.30 20.21 -1.75
C SER A 393 27.68 20.78 -1.42
N PHE A 394 28.70 20.44 -2.21
CA PHE A 394 30.06 20.97 -2.03
C PHE A 394 30.20 22.44 -2.45
N PHE A 395 29.22 23.02 -3.14
CA PHE A 395 29.28 24.38 -3.69
C PHE A 395 28.28 25.33 -3.04
N GLY A 396 27.80 25.01 -1.83
CA GLY A 396 26.82 25.85 -1.14
C GLY A 396 25.42 25.80 -1.74
N CYS A 397 25.09 24.77 -2.54
CA CYS A 397 23.76 24.63 -3.12
C CYS A 397 22.77 24.05 -2.10
N PHE A 398 21.48 24.19 -2.40
CA PHE A 398 20.40 23.55 -1.65
C PHE A 398 19.71 22.47 -2.50
N PRO A 399 18.92 21.55 -1.90
CA PRO A 399 18.33 20.43 -2.62
C PRO A 399 17.60 20.85 -3.90
N CYS A 400 17.86 20.14 -5.00
CA CYS A 400 17.33 20.46 -6.33
C CYS A 400 16.25 19.45 -6.77
N GLY A 401 15.53 19.80 -7.85
CA GLY A 401 14.58 18.94 -8.52
C GLY A 401 14.18 19.46 -9.90
N ALA A 402 13.36 18.70 -10.62
CA ALA A 402 12.82 19.16 -11.90
C ALA A 402 11.69 20.18 -11.72
N SER A 403 11.66 21.21 -12.58
CA SER A 403 10.61 22.23 -12.59
C SER A 403 9.71 22.11 -13.80
N VAL A 404 8.39 22.14 -13.57
CA VAL A 404 7.36 22.05 -14.62
C VAL A 404 7.42 23.26 -15.57
N PRO A 405 7.41 24.53 -15.10
CA PRO A 405 7.53 25.69 -16.00
C PRO A 405 8.78 25.65 -16.89
N ARG A 406 9.95 25.34 -16.32
CA ARG A 406 11.23 25.34 -17.06
C ARG A 406 11.27 24.24 -18.12
N SER A 407 10.93 23.02 -17.72
CA SER A 407 10.90 21.87 -18.64
C SER A 407 9.85 22.03 -19.73
N SER A 408 8.71 22.67 -19.43
CA SER A 408 7.68 22.99 -20.44
C SER A 408 8.14 24.05 -21.43
N ILE A 409 8.93 25.05 -21.01
CA ILE A 409 9.48 26.05 -21.93
C ILE A 409 10.52 25.41 -22.85
N GLN A 410 11.40 24.59 -22.30
CA GLN A 410 12.36 23.79 -23.08
C GLN A 410 11.66 22.94 -24.14
N ASP A 411 10.58 22.25 -23.76
CA ASP A 411 9.73 21.45 -24.66
C ASP A 411 9.09 22.31 -25.77
N ASN A 412 8.49 23.44 -25.40
CA ASN A 412 7.77 24.31 -26.33
C ASN A 412 8.67 24.99 -27.36
N VAL A 413 9.88 25.41 -26.96
CA VAL A 413 10.88 26.01 -27.86
C VAL A 413 11.50 24.96 -28.80
N GLY A 414 11.32 23.67 -28.49
CA GLY A 414 11.76 22.55 -29.32
C GLY A 414 13.14 22.03 -28.96
N GLY A 415 13.58 22.17 -27.71
CA GLY A 415 14.82 21.57 -27.21
C GLY A 415 14.79 20.05 -27.37
N ARG A 416 15.86 19.49 -27.94
CA ARG A 416 15.92 18.08 -28.35
C ARG A 416 16.83 17.25 -27.48
N THR A 417 17.87 17.84 -26.89
CA THR A 417 18.82 17.11 -26.05
C THR A 417 19.16 17.85 -24.76
N GLN A 418 19.93 17.19 -23.89
CA GLN A 418 20.45 17.81 -22.66
C GLN A 418 21.60 18.79 -22.93
N LEU A 419 22.01 19.02 -24.19
CA LEU A 419 22.90 20.14 -24.54
C LEU A 419 22.31 21.49 -24.10
N VAL A 420 20.97 21.60 -24.10
CA VAL A 420 20.22 22.74 -23.56
C VAL A 420 20.67 23.10 -22.14
N SER A 421 20.82 22.09 -21.28
CA SER A 421 21.20 22.23 -19.88
C SER A 421 22.66 22.70 -19.71
N LEU A 422 23.56 22.27 -20.61
CA LEU A 422 24.95 22.72 -20.63
C LEU A 422 25.03 24.21 -21.02
N ILE A 423 24.32 24.60 -22.08
CA ILE A 423 24.26 26.00 -22.56
C ILE A 423 23.65 26.90 -21.49
N ASN A 424 22.59 26.44 -20.83
CA ASN A 424 21.97 27.14 -19.71
C ASN A 424 22.95 27.35 -18.56
N SER A 425 23.65 26.29 -18.13
CA SER A 425 24.65 26.37 -17.05
C SER A 425 25.78 27.33 -17.39
N ALA A 426 26.26 27.34 -18.65
CA ALA A 426 27.27 28.27 -19.12
C ALA A 426 26.78 29.73 -19.09
N LEU A 427 25.53 29.99 -19.50
CA LEU A 427 24.96 31.34 -19.46
C LEU A 427 24.77 31.83 -18.02
N ILE A 428 24.34 30.96 -17.10
CA ILE A 428 24.24 31.30 -15.67
C ILE A 428 25.62 31.61 -15.08
N ALA A 429 26.66 30.88 -15.45
CA ALA A 429 28.03 31.19 -15.06
C ALA A 429 28.45 32.60 -15.51
N ILE A 430 28.14 32.98 -16.76
CA ILE A 430 28.39 34.33 -17.28
C ILE A 430 27.60 35.37 -16.47
N VAL A 431 26.32 35.09 -16.18
CA VAL A 431 25.48 35.99 -15.39
C VAL A 431 26.05 36.18 -13.98
N LEU A 432 26.50 35.12 -13.32
CA LEU A 432 27.09 35.16 -11.98
C LEU A 432 28.37 36.00 -11.94
N LEU A 433 29.30 35.77 -12.88
CA LEU A 433 30.62 36.42 -12.87
C LEU A 433 30.57 37.89 -13.32
N TYR A 434 29.77 38.20 -14.34
CA TYR A 434 29.79 39.51 -14.99
C TYR A 434 28.54 40.35 -14.71
N LEU A 435 27.36 39.74 -14.67
CA LEU A 435 26.09 40.46 -14.51
C LEU A 435 25.59 40.52 -13.05
N GLY A 436 26.21 39.79 -12.12
CA GLY A 436 25.76 39.68 -10.72
C GLY A 436 25.56 41.03 -10.04
N SER A 437 26.50 41.96 -10.20
CA SER A 437 26.39 43.30 -9.62
C SER A 437 25.31 44.19 -10.22
N TYR A 438 24.87 43.88 -11.45
CA TYR A 438 23.78 44.62 -12.08
C TYR A 438 22.42 44.10 -11.59
N LEU A 439 22.40 42.99 -10.86
CA LEU A 439 21.21 42.40 -10.26
C LEU A 439 21.08 42.76 -8.76
N GLU A 440 22.09 43.39 -8.17
CA GLU A 440 22.00 44.04 -6.86
C GLU A 440 20.90 45.10 -6.87
N LYS A 441 20.24 45.30 -5.72
CA LYS A 441 19.11 46.22 -5.54
C LYS A 441 17.82 45.83 -6.25
N LEU A 442 17.70 44.61 -6.80
CA LEU A 442 16.45 44.12 -7.36
C LEU A 442 15.35 44.06 -6.27
N PRO A 443 14.18 44.70 -6.44
CA PRO A 443 13.12 44.66 -5.44
C PRO A 443 12.52 43.24 -5.28
N VAL A 444 12.41 42.78 -4.03
CA VAL A 444 11.83 41.46 -3.69
C VAL A 444 10.37 41.34 -4.15
N ALA A 445 9.64 42.45 -4.20
CA ALA A 445 8.27 42.54 -4.70
C ALA A 445 8.12 42.07 -6.16
N VAL A 446 9.10 42.39 -7.02
CA VAL A 446 9.11 41.95 -8.43
C VAL A 446 9.28 40.43 -8.51
N LEU A 447 10.16 39.86 -7.69
CA LEU A 447 10.35 38.41 -7.60
C LEU A 447 9.10 37.69 -7.09
N ALA A 448 8.47 38.21 -6.03
CA ALA A 448 7.23 37.66 -5.48
C ALA A 448 6.10 37.67 -6.51
N ALA A 449 5.97 38.75 -7.31
CA ALA A 449 5.02 38.85 -8.41
C ALA A 449 5.28 37.80 -9.51
N ILE A 450 6.56 37.59 -9.88
CA ILE A 450 6.96 36.56 -10.86
C ILE A 450 6.58 35.16 -10.36
N ILE A 451 6.91 34.84 -9.10
CA ILE A 451 6.56 33.54 -8.50
C ILE A 451 5.04 33.37 -8.50
N PHE A 452 4.30 34.36 -8.00
CA PHE A 452 2.84 34.30 -7.87
C PHE A 452 2.15 34.02 -9.22
N VAL A 453 2.54 34.73 -10.29
CA VAL A 453 1.96 34.50 -11.63
C VAL A 453 2.40 33.17 -12.23
N SER A 454 3.61 32.69 -11.95
CA SER A 454 4.10 31.39 -12.44
C SER A 454 3.26 30.20 -11.95
N LEU A 455 2.65 30.32 -10.77
CA LEU A 455 1.81 29.28 -10.16
C LEU A 455 0.50 29.04 -10.89
N LYS A 456 0.01 30.00 -11.70
CA LYS A 456 -1.26 29.88 -12.43
C LYS A 456 -1.39 28.57 -13.21
N LYS A 457 -0.35 28.14 -13.92
CA LYS A 457 -0.37 26.89 -14.72
C LYS A 457 -0.52 25.66 -13.82
N VAL A 458 0.12 25.65 -12.65
CA VAL A 458 0.08 24.54 -11.69
C VAL A 458 -1.25 24.53 -10.92
N PHE A 459 -1.72 25.69 -10.46
CA PHE A 459 -3.00 25.82 -9.77
C PHE A 459 -4.19 25.40 -10.64
N MET A 460 -4.13 25.67 -11.96
CA MET A 460 -5.18 25.27 -12.89
C MET A 460 -5.36 23.74 -13.03
N GLN A 461 -4.46 22.92 -12.49
CA GLN A 461 -4.63 21.47 -12.36
C GLN A 461 -5.80 21.06 -11.47
N VAL A 462 -6.36 21.98 -10.66
CA VAL A 462 -7.64 21.77 -9.95
C VAL A 462 -8.76 21.37 -10.93
N ARG A 463 -8.67 21.76 -12.20
CA ARG A 463 -9.64 21.35 -13.24
C ARG A 463 -9.50 19.88 -13.65
N ASP A 464 -8.35 19.25 -13.43
CA ASP A 464 -8.13 17.83 -13.73
C ASP A 464 -9.02 16.92 -12.87
N PHE A 465 -9.39 17.36 -11.67
CA PHE A 465 -10.33 16.67 -10.79
C PHE A 465 -11.62 16.29 -11.52
N ILE A 466 -12.18 17.20 -12.32
CA ILE A 466 -13.44 16.96 -13.06
C ILE A 466 -13.26 15.83 -14.06
N ASN A 467 -12.11 15.76 -14.74
CA ASN A 467 -11.80 14.70 -15.70
C ASN A 467 -11.65 13.36 -14.98
N PHE A 468 -10.89 13.31 -13.89
CA PHE A 468 -10.73 12.08 -13.09
C PHE A 468 -12.07 11.61 -12.53
N TRP A 469 -12.89 12.51 -11.98
CA TRP A 469 -14.19 12.19 -11.40
C TRP A 469 -15.21 11.65 -12.43
N ARG A 470 -15.11 12.07 -13.70
CA ARG A 470 -15.93 11.55 -14.79
C ARG A 470 -15.49 10.16 -15.25
N ILE A 471 -14.19 9.88 -15.26
CA ILE A 471 -13.62 8.58 -15.67
C ILE A 471 -13.78 7.54 -14.56
N SER A 472 -13.34 7.87 -13.33
CA SER A 472 -13.22 6.93 -12.21
C SER A 472 -13.33 7.66 -10.88
N LYS A 473 -14.36 7.32 -10.10
CA LYS A 473 -14.58 7.90 -8.76
C LYS A 473 -13.41 7.65 -7.81
N ILE A 474 -12.80 6.47 -7.88
CA ILE A 474 -11.67 6.10 -7.02
C ILE A 474 -10.47 7.03 -7.29
N ASP A 475 -10.18 7.32 -8.56
CA ASP A 475 -9.05 8.16 -8.92
C ASP A 475 -9.35 9.64 -8.58
N GLY A 476 -10.62 10.04 -8.65
CA GLY A 476 -11.10 11.32 -8.12
C GLY A 476 -10.94 11.46 -6.59
N TYR A 477 -11.16 10.39 -5.82
CA TYR A 477 -10.90 10.40 -4.37
C TYR A 477 -9.41 10.53 -4.05
N VAL A 478 -8.53 9.87 -4.81
CA VAL A 478 -7.07 10.01 -4.62
C VAL A 478 -6.65 11.47 -4.80
N TRP A 479 -7.16 12.12 -5.85
CA TRP A 479 -6.90 13.55 -6.08
C TRP A 479 -7.41 14.42 -4.92
N LEU A 480 -8.67 14.19 -4.49
CA LEU A 480 -9.33 14.96 -3.43
C LEU A 480 -8.58 14.86 -2.10
N VAL A 481 -8.30 13.64 -1.64
CA VAL A 481 -7.60 13.38 -0.38
C VAL A 481 -6.21 13.98 -0.40
N THR A 482 -5.48 13.83 -1.52
CA THR A 482 -4.14 14.40 -1.64
C THR A 482 -4.17 15.93 -1.59
N PHE A 483 -5.10 16.57 -2.32
CA PHE A 483 -5.24 18.02 -2.34
C PHE A 483 -5.54 18.57 -0.93
N PHE A 484 -6.58 18.07 -0.27
CA PHE A 484 -6.96 18.56 1.06
C PHE A 484 -5.94 18.23 2.14
N ALA A 485 -5.33 17.03 2.11
CA ALA A 485 -4.27 16.69 3.06
C ALA A 485 -3.07 17.63 2.93
N THR A 486 -2.71 17.99 1.68
CA THR A 486 -1.62 18.95 1.41
C THR A 486 -1.96 20.36 1.89
N VAL A 487 -3.18 20.84 1.61
CA VAL A 487 -3.60 22.21 1.97
C VAL A 487 -3.78 22.37 3.48
N VAL A 488 -4.48 21.44 4.13
CA VAL A 488 -4.92 21.60 5.54
C VAL A 488 -3.81 21.26 6.54
N LEU A 489 -3.07 20.18 6.30
CA LEU A 489 -2.04 19.74 7.23
C LEU A 489 -0.76 20.52 6.93
N GLU A 490 -0.01 20.06 5.94
CA GLU A 490 1.17 20.70 5.36
C GLU A 490 1.62 19.88 4.15
N VAL A 491 2.59 20.41 3.41
CA VAL A 491 3.10 19.76 2.20
C VAL A 491 3.66 18.36 2.47
N GLN A 492 4.40 18.18 3.57
CA GLN A 492 5.06 16.91 3.89
C GLN A 492 4.04 15.80 4.22
N LEU A 493 3.09 16.09 5.11
CA LEU A 493 2.02 15.17 5.48
C LEU A 493 1.08 14.88 4.30
N GLY A 494 0.77 15.90 3.49
CA GLY A 494 -0.03 15.73 2.27
C GLY A 494 0.56 14.73 1.28
N LEU A 495 1.89 14.75 1.10
CA LEU A 495 2.58 13.76 0.29
C LEU A 495 2.41 12.34 0.85
N ILE A 496 2.73 12.15 2.14
CA ILE A 496 2.67 10.82 2.78
C ILE A 496 1.26 10.25 2.69
N ILE A 497 0.26 11.05 3.08
CA ILE A 497 -1.15 10.65 3.06
C ILE A 497 -1.60 10.35 1.62
N GLY A 498 -1.22 11.18 0.65
CA GLY A 498 -1.57 10.97 -0.75
C GLY A 498 -0.99 9.70 -1.35
N VAL A 499 0.30 9.39 -1.09
CA VAL A 499 0.95 8.16 -1.56
C VAL A 499 0.34 6.93 -0.90
N VAL A 500 0.16 6.97 0.43
CA VAL A 500 -0.45 5.85 1.18
C VAL A 500 -1.87 5.61 0.70
N PHE A 501 -2.67 6.66 0.51
CA PHE A 501 -4.04 6.53 0.02
C PHE A 501 -4.09 5.99 -1.43
N SER A 502 -3.19 6.45 -2.31
CA SER A 502 -3.04 5.91 -3.67
C SER A 502 -2.70 4.41 -3.65
N LEU A 503 -1.78 3.98 -2.78
CA LEU A 503 -1.44 2.56 -2.60
C LEU A 503 -2.62 1.75 -2.04
N LEU A 504 -3.32 2.27 -1.04
CA LEU A 504 -4.49 1.60 -0.45
C LEU A 504 -5.61 1.39 -1.48
N THR A 505 -5.87 2.37 -2.33
CA THR A 505 -6.88 2.23 -3.41
C THR A 505 -6.47 1.18 -4.45
N LEU A 506 -5.16 1.05 -4.76
CA LEU A 506 -4.66 -0.02 -5.61
C LEU A 506 -4.90 -1.39 -4.97
N VAL A 507 -4.55 -1.56 -3.70
CA VAL A 507 -4.76 -2.85 -3.04
C VAL A 507 -6.25 -3.17 -2.91
N TYR A 508 -7.10 -2.18 -2.62
CA TYR A 508 -8.55 -2.36 -2.61
C TYR A 508 -9.09 -2.90 -3.95
N LYS A 509 -8.62 -2.36 -5.09
CA LYS A 509 -9.00 -2.87 -6.43
C LYS A 509 -8.58 -4.33 -6.65
N ILE A 510 -7.45 -4.75 -6.08
CA ILE A 510 -6.91 -6.12 -6.26
C ILE A 510 -7.60 -7.12 -5.31
N GLN A 511 -8.05 -6.69 -4.13
CA GLN A 511 -8.75 -7.54 -3.17
C GLN A 511 -10.10 -8.08 -3.68
N ARG A 512 -10.78 -7.31 -4.54
CA ARG A 512 -12.12 -7.64 -5.05
C ARG A 512 -12.10 -7.78 -6.59
N PRO A 513 -11.40 -8.79 -7.13
CA PRO A 513 -11.41 -9.02 -8.57
C PRO A 513 -12.81 -9.43 -9.04
N LYS A 514 -13.13 -9.16 -10.31
CA LYS A 514 -14.41 -9.57 -10.90
C LYS A 514 -14.45 -11.09 -11.00
N THR A 515 -15.53 -11.67 -10.50
CA THR A 515 -15.82 -13.10 -10.62
C THR A 515 -17.09 -13.29 -11.45
N CYS A 516 -17.16 -14.37 -12.21
CA CYS A 516 -18.35 -14.74 -12.98
C CYS A 516 -18.50 -16.25 -13.11
N LEU A 517 -19.75 -16.70 -13.24
CA LEU A 517 -20.02 -18.03 -13.78
C LEU A 517 -20.04 -17.92 -15.30
N LEU A 518 -19.36 -18.85 -15.94
CA LEU A 518 -19.34 -18.95 -17.39
C LEU A 518 -20.37 -20.00 -17.84
N GLY A 519 -21.13 -19.64 -18.86
CA GLY A 519 -22.00 -20.54 -19.61
C GLY A 519 -21.41 -20.75 -21.00
N TYR A 520 -21.69 -21.90 -21.59
CA TYR A 520 -21.30 -22.15 -22.97
C TYR A 520 -22.38 -21.59 -23.91
N ILE A 521 -21.98 -21.12 -25.08
CA ILE A 521 -22.93 -20.84 -26.16
C ILE A 521 -23.13 -22.13 -26.97
N PRO A 522 -24.38 -22.58 -27.18
CA PRO A 522 -24.66 -23.80 -27.94
C PRO A 522 -23.96 -23.82 -29.29
N ASN A 523 -23.45 -24.99 -29.68
CA ASN A 523 -22.69 -25.18 -30.93
C ASN A 523 -21.38 -24.37 -31.03
N THR A 524 -20.89 -23.76 -29.94
CA THR A 524 -19.58 -23.05 -29.91
C THR A 524 -18.68 -23.50 -28.75
N ASP A 525 -17.37 -23.18 -28.79
CA ASP A 525 -16.41 -23.40 -27.68
C ASP A 525 -16.34 -22.21 -26.72
N TYR A 526 -17.16 -21.19 -26.96
CA TYR A 526 -17.10 -19.95 -26.20
C TYR A 526 -17.82 -20.11 -24.87
N TYR A 527 -17.04 -19.96 -23.80
CA TYR A 527 -17.52 -19.80 -22.44
C TYR A 527 -17.59 -18.32 -22.11
N VAL A 528 -18.79 -17.80 -21.91
CA VAL A 528 -19.04 -16.38 -21.66
C VAL A 528 -19.85 -16.16 -20.39
N PRO A 529 -19.79 -14.96 -19.78
CA PRO A 529 -20.52 -14.70 -18.54
C PRO A 529 -22.04 -14.80 -18.75
N LEU A 530 -22.69 -15.68 -17.98
CA LEU A 530 -24.15 -15.93 -18.04
C LEU A 530 -24.98 -14.65 -17.85
N LYS A 531 -24.51 -13.72 -17.02
CA LYS A 531 -25.21 -12.44 -16.76
C LYS A 531 -25.07 -11.42 -17.88
N LYS A 532 -24.15 -11.61 -18.83
CA LYS A 532 -23.89 -10.66 -19.92
C LYS A 532 -24.58 -11.09 -21.21
N TYR A 533 -24.61 -12.40 -21.49
CA TYR A 533 -25.13 -12.96 -22.73
C TYR A 533 -26.31 -13.89 -22.44
N GLY A 534 -27.51 -13.53 -22.94
CA GLY A 534 -28.73 -14.32 -22.71
C GLY A 534 -28.72 -15.68 -23.42
N VAL A 535 -27.90 -15.82 -24.46
CA VAL A 535 -27.73 -17.07 -25.25
C VAL A 535 -26.89 -18.11 -24.52
N ALA A 536 -26.10 -17.71 -23.52
CA ALA A 536 -25.22 -18.60 -22.78
C ALA A 536 -26.03 -19.52 -21.85
N LYS A 537 -25.78 -20.83 -21.93
CA LYS A 537 -26.44 -21.85 -21.11
C LYS A 537 -25.46 -22.48 -20.13
N GLU A 538 -25.96 -22.88 -18.97
CA GLU A 538 -25.19 -23.71 -18.03
C GLU A 538 -25.19 -25.17 -18.49
N LEU A 539 -24.12 -25.89 -18.16
CA LEU A 539 -24.04 -27.35 -18.35
C LEU A 539 -24.66 -28.04 -17.13
N GLY A 540 -25.56 -29.00 -17.38
CA GLY A 540 -26.17 -29.80 -16.32
C GLY A 540 -25.10 -30.51 -15.48
N GLY A 541 -25.10 -30.28 -14.16
CA GLY A 541 -24.13 -30.87 -13.23
C GLY A 541 -22.71 -30.30 -13.27
N ILE A 542 -22.41 -29.28 -14.10
CA ILE A 542 -21.07 -28.68 -14.19
C ILE A 542 -21.16 -27.16 -13.98
N LYS A 543 -20.38 -26.64 -13.02
CA LYS A 543 -20.27 -25.19 -12.79
C LYS A 543 -18.88 -24.70 -13.19
N VAL A 544 -18.81 -23.71 -14.09
CA VAL A 544 -17.56 -23.08 -14.53
C VAL A 544 -17.41 -21.73 -13.84
N PHE A 545 -16.44 -21.61 -12.94
CA PHE A 545 -16.16 -20.41 -12.17
C PHE A 545 -14.90 -19.71 -12.67
N HIS A 546 -15.05 -18.46 -13.10
CA HIS A 546 -13.96 -17.60 -13.54
C HIS A 546 -13.54 -16.62 -12.45
N PHE A 547 -12.24 -16.57 -12.19
CA PHE A 547 -11.62 -15.62 -11.27
C PHE A 547 -10.74 -14.61 -12.00
N GLY A 548 -11.15 -13.34 -12.00
CA GLY A 548 -10.56 -12.30 -12.86
C GLY A 548 -9.37 -11.53 -12.28
N GLY A 549 -8.54 -12.13 -11.41
CA GLY A 549 -7.39 -11.44 -10.82
C GLY A 549 -6.33 -12.37 -10.22
N PRO A 550 -5.19 -11.82 -9.75
CA PRO A 550 -4.17 -12.60 -9.04
C PRO A 550 -4.76 -13.20 -7.77
N LEU A 551 -4.22 -14.32 -7.32
CA LEU A 551 -4.67 -14.97 -6.10
C LEU A 551 -3.59 -14.83 -5.02
N HIS A 552 -3.91 -14.15 -3.94
CA HIS A 552 -2.98 -13.85 -2.86
C HIS A 552 -3.68 -13.85 -1.50
N PHE A 553 -2.92 -13.76 -0.41
CA PHE A 553 -3.40 -13.79 0.96
C PHE A 553 -4.58 -12.84 1.19
N ALA A 554 -4.50 -11.66 0.56
CA ALA A 554 -5.51 -10.62 0.68
C ALA A 554 -6.82 -10.88 -0.11
N ASN A 555 -6.94 -11.90 -0.94
CA ASN A 555 -8.21 -12.22 -1.62
C ASN A 555 -8.55 -13.71 -1.62
N ALA A 556 -7.73 -14.56 -1.00
CA ALA A 556 -7.99 -15.98 -0.87
C ALA A 556 -9.34 -16.29 -0.18
N GLU A 557 -9.68 -15.54 0.87
CA GLU A 557 -10.97 -15.70 1.56
C GLU A 557 -12.13 -15.20 0.71
N PHE A 558 -11.93 -14.08 -0.01
CA PHE A 558 -12.92 -13.59 -0.96
C PHE A 558 -13.18 -14.61 -2.08
N PHE A 559 -12.14 -15.23 -2.62
CA PHE A 559 -12.26 -16.32 -3.58
C PHE A 559 -13.06 -17.49 -2.99
N ARG A 560 -12.78 -17.91 -1.75
CA ARG A 560 -13.50 -19.01 -1.07
C ARG A 560 -14.98 -18.73 -0.91
N ALA A 561 -15.32 -17.54 -0.38
CA ALA A 561 -16.69 -17.10 -0.18
C ALA A 561 -17.43 -16.99 -1.51
N GLU A 562 -16.80 -16.37 -2.51
CA GLU A 562 -17.44 -16.12 -3.80
C GLU A 562 -17.60 -17.37 -4.66
N LEU A 563 -16.65 -18.30 -4.60
CA LEU A 563 -16.79 -19.62 -5.22
C LEU A 563 -17.99 -20.34 -4.62
N SER A 564 -18.06 -20.43 -3.28
CA SER A 564 -19.14 -21.15 -2.59
C SER A 564 -20.51 -20.50 -2.83
N ARG A 565 -20.57 -19.16 -2.81
CA ARG A 565 -21.77 -18.37 -3.10
C ARG A 565 -22.28 -18.59 -4.52
N ARG A 566 -21.39 -18.61 -5.51
CA ARG A 566 -21.80 -18.77 -6.91
C ARG A 566 -22.10 -20.20 -7.30
N THR A 567 -21.42 -21.18 -6.72
CA THR A 567 -21.70 -22.60 -7.00
C THR A 567 -22.88 -23.13 -6.17
N PHE A 568 -23.40 -22.35 -5.22
CA PHE A 568 -24.43 -22.75 -4.25
C PHE A 568 -24.05 -23.98 -3.40
N VAL A 569 -22.74 -24.25 -3.28
CA VAL A 569 -22.21 -25.41 -2.56
C VAL A 569 -21.23 -24.95 -1.49
N SER A 570 -21.56 -25.20 -0.23
CA SER A 570 -20.62 -25.06 0.89
C SER A 570 -19.94 -26.40 1.17
N VAL A 571 -18.69 -26.54 0.71
CA VAL A 571 -17.91 -27.79 0.85
C VAL A 571 -17.70 -28.18 2.32
N SER A 572 -17.50 -27.20 3.22
CA SER A 572 -17.33 -27.46 4.65
C SER A 572 -18.57 -28.14 5.26
N LYS A 573 -19.77 -27.64 4.93
CA LYS A 573 -21.04 -28.21 5.40
C LYS A 573 -21.28 -29.60 4.83
N VAL A 574 -20.88 -29.83 3.57
CA VAL A 574 -20.96 -31.15 2.92
C VAL A 574 -20.04 -32.15 3.61
N ILE A 575 -18.79 -31.78 3.93
CA ILE A 575 -17.84 -32.66 4.64
C ILE A 575 -18.33 -32.97 6.06
N ALA A 576 -18.68 -31.93 6.84
CA ALA A 576 -19.11 -32.08 8.23
C ALA A 576 -20.39 -32.93 8.37
N ALA A 577 -21.33 -32.80 7.42
CA ALA A 577 -22.53 -33.63 7.42
C ALA A 577 -22.25 -35.08 7.00
N ARG A 578 -21.29 -35.32 6.12
CA ARG A 578 -20.92 -36.67 5.68
C ARG A 578 -20.21 -37.45 6.79
N GLU A 579 -19.38 -36.78 7.57
CA GLU A 579 -18.79 -37.33 8.80
C GLU A 579 -19.86 -37.66 9.85
N LYS A 580 -20.93 -36.86 9.93
CA LYS A 580 -22.00 -37.03 10.92
C LYS A 580 -23.05 -38.08 10.54
N ASN A 581 -23.34 -38.25 9.24
CA ASN A 581 -24.50 -39.03 8.76
C ASN A 581 -24.17 -40.32 7.99
N GLY A 582 -22.91 -40.76 7.92
CA GLY A 582 -22.56 -42.07 7.36
C GLY A 582 -23.20 -42.35 5.99
N ALA A 583 -22.70 -41.69 4.94
CA ALA A 583 -23.00 -41.96 3.53
C ALA A 583 -24.46 -41.87 3.04
N LYS A 584 -25.46 -41.52 3.85
CA LYS A 584 -26.78 -41.10 3.34
C LYS A 584 -26.76 -39.61 2.99
N THR A 585 -27.17 -39.25 1.78
CA THR A 585 -27.29 -37.87 1.28
C THR A 585 -28.56 -37.21 1.83
N PRO A 586 -28.50 -36.26 2.78
CA PRO A 586 -29.65 -35.41 3.08
C PRO A 586 -29.79 -34.27 2.07
N SER A 587 -31.01 -33.88 1.76
CA SER A 587 -31.41 -32.75 0.91
C SER A 587 -31.09 -31.35 1.50
N LEU A 588 -30.25 -31.28 2.55
CA LEU A 588 -30.01 -30.10 3.39
C LEU A 588 -28.72 -29.32 3.04
N PHE A 589 -28.21 -29.48 1.80
CA PHE A 589 -26.88 -28.96 1.41
C PHE A 589 -26.90 -27.66 0.61
N TRP A 590 -28.07 -27.25 0.16
CA TRP A 590 -28.30 -25.98 -0.52
C TRP A 590 -28.26 -24.86 0.53
N LEU A 591 -27.42 -23.84 0.28
CA LEU A 591 -27.60 -22.56 0.96
C LEU A 591 -28.99 -22.05 0.57
N LYS A 592 -29.92 -21.93 1.51
CA LYS A 592 -31.26 -21.37 1.22
C LYS A 592 -31.06 -19.99 0.57
N PRO A 593 -31.72 -19.68 -0.56
CA PRO A 593 -31.59 -18.39 -1.23
C PRO A 593 -31.82 -17.19 -0.28
N ASP A 594 -32.70 -17.37 0.71
CA ASP A 594 -33.04 -16.34 1.71
C ASP A 594 -32.00 -16.16 2.83
N GLU A 595 -31.13 -17.13 3.13
CA GLU A 595 -30.05 -16.95 4.12
C GLU A 595 -28.85 -16.17 3.53
N THR A 596 -28.62 -16.29 2.22
CA THR A 596 -27.62 -15.48 1.48
C THR A 596 -28.02 -14.02 1.27
N ARG A 597 -29.30 -13.69 1.46
CA ARG A 597 -29.87 -12.33 1.32
C ARG A 597 -29.42 -11.37 2.42
N SER A 598 -28.99 -11.90 3.57
CA SER A 598 -28.76 -11.11 4.79
C SER A 598 -27.40 -10.39 4.84
N SER A 599 -26.32 -10.98 4.31
CA SER A 599 -24.98 -10.53 4.74
C SER A 599 -24.19 -9.65 3.77
N TYR A 600 -24.58 -9.48 2.50
CA TYR A 600 -23.85 -8.58 1.57
C TYR A 600 -24.73 -7.93 0.48
N GLU A 601 -26.06 -7.94 0.63
CA GLU A 601 -27.00 -7.44 -0.38
C GLU A 601 -27.46 -5.99 -0.16
N GLU A 602 -26.67 -5.18 0.55
CA GLU A 602 -26.98 -3.75 0.69
C GLU A 602 -26.51 -2.88 -0.49
N LEU A 603 -26.03 -3.50 -1.58
CA LEU A 603 -25.54 -2.81 -2.79
C LEU A 603 -26.00 -3.42 -4.13
N ALA A 604 -26.75 -4.54 -4.14
CA ALA A 604 -27.13 -5.22 -5.39
C ALA A 604 -28.64 -5.22 -5.70
N ASP A 605 -29.53 -5.07 -4.71
CA ASP A 605 -30.97 -5.30 -4.90
C ASP A 605 -31.81 -4.01 -5.13
N SER A 606 -31.42 -3.28 -6.17
CA SER A 606 -32.21 -2.16 -6.73
C SER A 606 -32.77 -2.47 -8.13
N ARG A 607 -32.86 -3.74 -8.54
CA ARG A 607 -33.04 -4.07 -9.98
C ARG A 607 -33.98 -5.23 -10.34
N ALA A 608 -34.96 -5.57 -9.50
CA ALA A 608 -36.07 -6.41 -9.96
C ALA A 608 -37.34 -6.24 -9.09
N SER A 609 -38.25 -5.38 -9.55
CA SER A 609 -39.68 -5.49 -9.21
C SER A 609 -40.47 -4.90 -10.37
N ILE A 610 -41.10 -5.78 -11.15
CA ILE A 610 -42.04 -5.43 -12.22
C ILE A 610 -43.38 -5.04 -11.54
N PRO A 611 -43.99 -3.88 -11.84
CA PRO A 611 -45.39 -3.64 -11.53
C PRO A 611 -46.28 -4.24 -12.62
N SER A 612 -47.29 -4.99 -12.19
CA SER A 612 -48.43 -5.39 -12.99
C SER A 612 -49.31 -4.18 -13.34
N SER A 613 -49.50 -3.89 -14.63
CA SER A 613 -50.72 -3.21 -15.10
C SER A 613 -50.89 -3.27 -16.63
N SER A 614 -51.97 -3.96 -17.03
CA SER A 614 -52.98 -3.59 -18.04
C SER A 614 -52.57 -3.15 -19.45
N GLY A 615 -52.92 -4.02 -20.42
CA GLY A 615 -53.86 -3.62 -21.47
C GLY A 615 -53.30 -3.51 -22.88
N VAL A 616 -53.27 -4.61 -23.65
CA VAL A 616 -53.64 -4.62 -25.07
C VAL A 616 -54.27 -5.98 -25.40
N SER A 617 -55.52 -5.92 -25.86
CA SER A 617 -56.35 -7.03 -26.32
C SER A 617 -56.00 -7.44 -27.76
N VAL A 618 -55.75 -8.74 -27.98
CA VAL A 618 -55.89 -9.37 -29.31
C VAL A 618 -56.57 -10.72 -29.10
N SER A 619 -57.83 -10.80 -29.54
CA SER A 619 -58.58 -12.03 -29.83
C SER A 619 -57.90 -12.75 -31.01
N THR A 620 -57.88 -14.08 -31.17
CA THR A 620 -59.01 -15.02 -31.13
C THR A 620 -58.47 -16.46 -31.29
N GLN A 621 -59.28 -17.43 -30.84
CA GLN A 621 -59.39 -18.83 -31.29
C GLN A 621 -58.59 -19.94 -30.59
N THR A 622 -59.43 -20.73 -29.91
CA THR A 622 -59.40 -22.04 -29.29
C THR A 622 -58.82 -23.21 -30.10
N ASN A 623 -58.34 -24.19 -29.32
CA ASN A 623 -58.25 -25.64 -29.55
C ASN A 623 -56.99 -26.20 -30.24
N SER A 624 -56.04 -26.62 -29.40
CA SER A 624 -55.29 -27.87 -29.57
C SER A 624 -54.83 -28.32 -28.18
N GLU A 625 -55.41 -29.41 -27.67
CA GLU A 625 -54.90 -30.11 -26.49
C GLU A 625 -53.46 -30.58 -26.76
N CYS A 626 -52.56 -30.33 -25.81
CA CYS A 626 -51.29 -31.03 -25.67
C CYS A 626 -51.16 -31.47 -24.21
N PRO A 627 -50.60 -32.67 -23.98
CA PRO A 627 -50.82 -33.43 -22.77
C PRO A 627 -50.13 -32.81 -21.57
N ALA A 628 -50.67 -33.10 -20.38
CA ALA A 628 -50.12 -32.70 -19.10
C ALA A 628 -48.61 -33.01 -19.01
N GLU A 629 -47.77 -31.99 -19.14
CA GLU A 629 -46.41 -32.08 -18.63
C GLU A 629 -46.48 -32.07 -17.11
N GLU A 630 -46.18 -33.25 -16.55
CA GLU A 630 -45.91 -33.48 -15.15
C GLU A 630 -45.06 -32.34 -14.58
N LYS A 631 -45.50 -31.81 -13.42
CA LYS A 631 -44.61 -31.10 -12.50
C LYS A 631 -43.54 -32.08 -12.02
N SER A 632 -42.52 -32.29 -12.85
CA SER A 632 -41.24 -32.83 -12.44
C SER A 632 -40.65 -31.86 -11.44
N SER A 633 -40.73 -32.24 -10.16
CA SER A 633 -39.87 -31.73 -9.09
C SER A 633 -38.42 -31.88 -9.55
N ARG A 634 -37.84 -30.82 -10.12
CA ARG A 634 -36.39 -30.74 -10.31
C ARG A 634 -35.75 -30.66 -8.92
N GLU A 635 -35.47 -31.81 -8.35
CA GLU A 635 -34.39 -31.94 -7.37
C GLU A 635 -33.14 -31.39 -8.07
N GLU A 636 -32.69 -30.18 -7.69
CA GLU A 636 -31.40 -29.68 -8.14
C GLU A 636 -30.34 -30.67 -7.66
N GLU A 637 -29.74 -31.42 -8.58
CA GLU A 637 -28.59 -32.28 -8.27
C GLU A 637 -27.38 -31.39 -7.93
N LEU A 638 -26.62 -31.76 -6.89
CA LEU A 638 -25.33 -31.13 -6.60
C LEU A 638 -24.43 -31.17 -7.85
N PRO A 639 -23.65 -30.12 -8.13
CA PRO A 639 -22.74 -30.13 -9.27
C PRO A 639 -21.74 -31.29 -9.13
N ARG A 640 -21.74 -32.19 -10.11
CA ARG A 640 -20.79 -33.30 -10.20
C ARG A 640 -19.37 -32.80 -10.40
N HIS A 641 -19.20 -31.68 -11.12
CA HIS A 641 -17.90 -31.06 -11.37
C HIS A 641 -17.92 -29.54 -11.22
N ILE A 642 -16.81 -28.99 -10.71
CA ILE A 642 -16.53 -27.55 -10.67
C ILE A 642 -15.26 -27.30 -11.47
N ILE A 643 -15.37 -26.49 -12.52
CA ILE A 643 -14.23 -26.06 -13.35
C ILE A 643 -13.80 -24.68 -12.89
N LEU A 644 -12.51 -24.53 -12.58
CA LEU A 644 -11.92 -23.26 -12.17
C LEU A 644 -11.12 -22.68 -13.33
N ASP A 645 -11.56 -21.54 -13.86
CA ASP A 645 -10.85 -20.80 -14.89
C ASP A 645 -9.90 -19.77 -14.25
N PHE A 646 -8.59 -20.07 -14.35
CA PHE A 646 -7.48 -19.24 -13.88
C PHE A 646 -6.67 -18.59 -14.99
N SER A 647 -7.24 -18.45 -16.20
CA SER A 647 -6.61 -17.73 -17.31
C SER A 647 -6.11 -16.32 -16.94
N ARG A 648 -6.76 -15.65 -15.98
CA ARG A 648 -6.41 -14.30 -15.49
C ARG A 648 -5.61 -14.27 -14.19
N VAL A 649 -5.28 -15.42 -13.60
CA VAL A 649 -4.46 -15.47 -12.39
C VAL A 649 -3.00 -15.27 -12.78
N THR A 650 -2.44 -14.09 -12.48
CA THR A 650 -1.07 -13.75 -12.88
C THR A 650 -0.01 -14.32 -11.93
N PHE A 651 -0.35 -14.49 -10.65
CA PHE A 651 0.49 -15.16 -9.65
C PHE A 651 -0.37 -15.76 -8.53
N ILE A 652 0.22 -16.74 -7.83
CA ILE A 652 -0.32 -17.37 -6.62
C ILE A 652 0.75 -17.26 -5.52
N ASP A 653 0.37 -16.82 -4.32
CA ASP A 653 1.27 -16.81 -3.16
C ASP A 653 1.16 -18.07 -2.28
N GLY A 654 2.11 -18.25 -1.35
CA GLY A 654 2.18 -19.47 -0.53
C GLY A 654 0.94 -19.68 0.34
N SER A 655 0.41 -18.61 0.93
CA SER A 655 -0.82 -18.62 1.74
C SER A 655 -2.05 -19.06 0.94
N SER A 656 -2.19 -18.58 -0.29
CA SER A 656 -3.31 -18.96 -1.15
C SER A 656 -3.18 -20.40 -1.65
N ALA A 657 -1.94 -20.84 -1.92
CA ALA A 657 -1.68 -22.23 -2.28
C ALA A 657 -2.09 -23.22 -1.18
N ILE A 658 -1.97 -22.85 0.11
CA ILE A 658 -2.46 -23.65 1.23
C ILE A 658 -3.99 -23.78 1.19
N VAL A 659 -4.70 -22.68 0.93
CA VAL A 659 -6.17 -22.68 0.78
C VAL A 659 -6.61 -23.61 -0.36
N PHE A 660 -5.86 -23.65 -1.46
CA PHE A 660 -6.07 -24.60 -2.54
C PHE A 660 -5.81 -26.05 -2.13
N LYS A 661 -4.68 -26.29 -1.45
CA LYS A 661 -4.26 -27.64 -1.03
C LYS A 661 -5.28 -28.27 -0.09
N GLN A 662 -5.77 -27.55 0.93
CA GLN A 662 -6.75 -28.06 1.89
C GLN A 662 -8.03 -28.58 1.22
N ARG A 663 -8.51 -27.90 0.16
CA ARG A 663 -9.72 -28.29 -0.58
C ARG A 663 -9.49 -29.48 -1.51
N SER A 664 -8.31 -29.56 -2.13
CA SER A 664 -7.95 -30.72 -2.93
C SER A 664 -7.94 -32.00 -2.09
N SER A 665 -7.44 -31.95 -0.85
CA SER A 665 -7.49 -33.06 0.09
C SER A 665 -8.90 -33.32 0.63
N GLY A 666 -9.73 -32.30 0.89
CA GLY A 666 -11.12 -32.50 1.34
C GLY A 666 -12.04 -33.09 0.27
N SER A 667 -11.80 -32.80 -1.01
CA SER A 667 -12.49 -33.44 -2.14
C SER A 667 -11.84 -34.77 -2.55
N ALA A 668 -10.56 -34.99 -2.24
CA ALA A 668 -9.79 -36.21 -2.52
C ALA A 668 -9.69 -37.17 -1.33
N MET A 669 -10.33 -36.89 -0.19
CA MET A 669 -10.43 -37.79 0.97
C MET A 669 -11.33 -39.01 0.70
N MET A 670 -11.45 -39.40 -0.56
CA MET A 670 -12.10 -40.61 -1.06
C MET A 670 -11.13 -41.50 -1.87
N ALA A 671 -9.83 -41.21 -1.89
CA ALA A 671 -8.82 -42.15 -2.39
C ALA A 671 -7.44 -41.79 -1.83
N ASP A 672 -6.91 -42.62 -0.92
CA ASP A 672 -5.48 -42.62 -0.58
C ASP A 672 -4.64 -42.71 -1.88
N ASP A 673 -3.45 -42.11 -1.85
CA ASP A 673 -2.52 -41.72 -2.94
C ASP A 673 -2.74 -40.36 -3.65
N LYS A 674 -3.94 -39.75 -3.62
CA LYS A 674 -4.20 -38.50 -4.38
C LYS A 674 -3.84 -37.18 -3.65
N GLY A 675 -3.61 -37.21 -2.34
CA GLY A 675 -3.14 -36.04 -1.57
C GLY A 675 -1.72 -35.59 -1.95
N ALA A 676 -0.87 -36.54 -2.38
CA ALA A 676 0.45 -36.25 -2.93
C ALA A 676 0.35 -35.62 -4.33
N ALA A 677 -0.59 -36.06 -5.16
CA ALA A 677 -0.84 -35.51 -6.49
C ALA A 677 -1.35 -34.07 -6.45
N ALA A 678 -2.19 -33.71 -5.48
CA ALA A 678 -2.65 -32.32 -5.34
C ALA A 678 -1.62 -31.39 -4.69
N ALA A 679 -0.79 -31.92 -3.78
CA ALA A 679 0.40 -31.22 -3.31
C ALA A 679 1.43 -31.01 -4.44
N ALA A 680 1.57 -32.01 -5.33
CA ALA A 680 2.36 -31.93 -6.55
C ALA A 680 1.72 -31.01 -7.58
N MET A 681 0.40 -30.88 -7.65
CA MET A 681 -0.33 -29.94 -8.52
C MET A 681 -0.22 -28.51 -8.00
N ALA A 682 -0.32 -28.26 -6.69
CA ALA A 682 -0.08 -26.95 -6.09
C ALA A 682 1.40 -26.53 -6.19
N ARG A 683 2.34 -27.48 -5.98
CA ARG A 683 3.76 -27.27 -6.31
C ARG A 683 3.97 -27.04 -7.79
N ARG A 684 3.32 -27.80 -8.68
CA ARG A 684 3.40 -27.60 -10.12
C ARG A 684 2.71 -26.30 -10.52
N LEU A 685 1.66 -25.81 -9.87
CA LEU A 685 1.06 -24.50 -10.15
C LEU A 685 1.95 -23.34 -9.66
N SER A 686 2.74 -23.56 -8.60
CA SER A 686 3.72 -22.57 -8.12
C SER A 686 5.07 -22.64 -8.87
N GLU A 687 5.47 -23.82 -9.35
CA GLU A 687 6.72 -24.10 -10.08
C GLU A 687 6.53 -24.00 -11.61
N SER A 688 5.40 -24.43 -12.15
CA SER A 688 4.96 -24.17 -13.51
C SER A 688 4.75 -22.69 -13.60
N GLU A 689 5.58 -22.06 -14.42
CA GLU A 689 5.28 -20.78 -15.03
C GLU A 689 3.78 -20.79 -15.39
N ILE A 690 2.99 -19.93 -14.74
CA ILE A 690 1.54 -19.87 -14.92
C ILE A 690 1.31 -19.44 -16.37
N TYR A 691 1.13 -20.42 -17.23
CA TYR A 691 0.78 -20.23 -18.63
C TYR A 691 -0.74 -20.22 -18.69
N GLY A 692 -1.30 -19.13 -19.21
CA GLY A 692 -2.72 -18.74 -19.13
C GLY A 692 -3.74 -19.66 -19.79
N ASN A 693 -3.43 -20.94 -20.03
CA ASN A 693 -4.35 -21.95 -20.55
C ASN A 693 -4.62 -23.11 -19.57
N GLN A 694 -4.16 -23.05 -18.32
CA GLN A 694 -4.38 -24.13 -17.36
C GLN A 694 -5.81 -24.07 -16.77
N MET A 695 -6.78 -24.65 -17.48
CA MET A 695 -8.02 -25.14 -16.87
C MET A 695 -7.67 -26.37 -16.03
N GLY A 696 -7.76 -26.25 -14.71
CA GLY A 696 -7.52 -27.37 -13.80
C GLY A 696 -8.68 -28.37 -13.87
N TYR A 697 -8.47 -29.52 -14.50
CA TYR A 697 -9.42 -30.64 -14.49
C TYR A 697 -9.09 -31.61 -13.35
N VAL A 698 -10.13 -32.06 -12.62
CA VAL A 698 -10.09 -33.28 -11.82
C VAL A 698 -10.78 -34.38 -12.63
N GLN A 699 -10.03 -35.45 -12.91
CA GLN A 699 -10.37 -36.59 -13.77
C GLN A 699 -11.71 -37.27 -13.44
N SER A 700 -12.49 -37.59 -14.48
CA SER A 700 -13.04 -38.94 -14.65
C SER A 700 -12.67 -39.46 -16.04
N SER A 701 -12.34 -40.75 -16.09
CA SER A 701 -12.01 -41.50 -17.30
C SER A 701 -13.25 -41.74 -18.15
N THR A 702 -13.33 -41.10 -19.32
CA THR A 702 -14.03 -41.66 -20.48
C THR A 702 -13.27 -41.25 -21.73
N ASP A 703 -12.66 -42.23 -22.39
CA ASP A 703 -12.11 -42.11 -23.74
C ASP A 703 -13.23 -41.70 -24.69
N GLY A 704 -13.18 -40.45 -25.15
CA GLY A 704 -14.18 -39.89 -26.05
C GLY A 704 -13.52 -38.91 -27.01
N HIS A 705 -13.23 -39.37 -28.22
CA HIS A 705 -12.82 -38.52 -29.33
C HIS A 705 -13.98 -37.60 -29.76
N GLY A 706 -14.07 -36.41 -29.17
CA GLY A 706 -15.02 -35.38 -29.58
C GLY A 706 -14.44 -34.45 -30.64
N THR A 707 -15.08 -34.35 -31.81
CA THR A 707 -14.73 -33.38 -32.87
C THR A 707 -15.69 -32.18 -32.85
N THR A 708 -15.17 -30.95 -32.79
CA THR A 708 -15.96 -29.69 -32.82
C THR A 708 -15.67 -28.87 -34.09
N ARG A 709 -16.71 -28.44 -34.84
CA ARG A 709 -16.63 -27.70 -36.12
C ARG A 709 -17.28 -26.31 -36.01
N ARG A 710 -16.55 -25.19 -36.14
CA ARG A 710 -17.06 -23.86 -35.72
C ARG A 710 -16.46 -22.63 -36.45
N PRO A 711 -17.23 -21.53 -36.59
CA PRO A 711 -16.74 -20.22 -37.05
C PRO A 711 -15.92 -19.48 -35.99
N VAL A 712 -14.98 -18.63 -36.42
CA VAL A 712 -14.09 -17.83 -35.55
C VAL A 712 -14.56 -16.38 -35.52
N PHE A 713 -14.81 -15.85 -34.32
CA PHE A 713 -15.31 -14.48 -34.16
C PHE A 713 -14.25 -13.54 -33.57
N THR A 714 -14.22 -12.31 -34.08
CA THR A 714 -13.59 -11.19 -33.35
C THR A 714 -14.55 -10.70 -32.26
N GLN A 715 -14.05 -10.10 -31.17
CA GLN A 715 -14.91 -9.63 -30.07
C GLN A 715 -16.07 -8.72 -30.53
N PRO A 716 -15.87 -7.74 -31.45
CA PRO A 716 -16.97 -6.92 -31.95
C PRO A 716 -17.99 -7.72 -32.78
N HIS A 717 -17.54 -8.69 -33.57
CA HIS A 717 -18.41 -9.53 -34.39
C HIS A 717 -19.22 -10.49 -33.51
N PHE A 718 -18.58 -11.10 -32.51
CA PHE A 718 -19.21 -11.91 -31.49
C PHE A 718 -20.28 -11.13 -30.71
N GLU A 719 -20.00 -9.87 -30.34
CA GLU A 719 -20.98 -9.00 -29.66
C GLU A 719 -22.13 -8.54 -30.58
N SER A 720 -21.92 -8.50 -31.90
CA SER A 720 -22.99 -8.21 -32.87
C SER A 720 -23.87 -9.42 -33.21
N GLU A 721 -23.33 -10.63 -33.09
CA GLU A 721 -24.03 -11.89 -33.42
C GLU A 721 -24.77 -12.47 -32.22
N PHE A 722 -24.20 -12.33 -31.01
CA PHE A 722 -24.82 -12.76 -29.77
C PHE A 722 -25.24 -11.52 -28.96
N ASP A 723 -26.49 -11.09 -29.15
CA ASP A 723 -27.09 -9.92 -28.50
C ASP A 723 -26.78 -9.88 -26.99
N CYS A 724 -26.12 -8.80 -26.55
CA CYS A 724 -25.96 -8.52 -25.13
C CYS A 724 -27.31 -8.15 -24.53
N ILE A 725 -27.63 -8.68 -23.34
CA ILE A 725 -28.84 -8.28 -22.62
C ILE A 725 -28.80 -6.75 -22.45
N PRO A 726 -29.83 -6.00 -22.91
CA PRO A 726 -29.82 -4.55 -22.82
C PRO A 726 -29.68 -4.12 -21.36
N LYS A 727 -28.62 -3.36 -21.05
CA LYS A 727 -28.51 -2.72 -19.73
C LYS A 727 -29.52 -1.58 -19.70
N ASP A 728 -30.57 -1.73 -18.90
CA ASP A 728 -31.47 -0.61 -18.59
C ASP A 728 -30.65 0.63 -18.18
N LYS A 729 -30.71 1.65 -19.04
CA LYS A 729 -30.16 2.99 -18.81
C LYS A 729 -31.05 3.77 -17.84
N THR A 730 -31.42 3.19 -16.71
CA THR A 730 -32.06 3.94 -15.63
C THR A 730 -31.03 4.83 -14.94
N THR A 731 -31.30 6.14 -14.94
CA THR A 731 -30.46 7.24 -14.46
C THR A 731 -30.02 7.03 -13.01
N PHE A 732 -28.75 7.33 -12.71
CA PHE A 732 -28.13 7.13 -11.39
C PHE A 732 -28.89 7.82 -10.24
N GLY A 733 -29.62 8.91 -10.53
CA GLY A 733 -30.44 9.64 -9.57
C GLY A 733 -31.57 8.80 -8.96
N GLU A 734 -32.31 8.05 -9.77
CA GLU A 734 -33.42 7.21 -9.29
C GLU A 734 -32.91 6.04 -8.44
N LYS A 735 -31.76 5.46 -8.81
CA LYS A 735 -31.11 4.41 -8.02
C LYS A 735 -30.61 4.90 -6.67
N LEU A 736 -30.13 6.14 -6.59
CA LEU A 736 -29.67 6.73 -5.34
C LEU A 736 -30.86 7.07 -4.43
N VAL A 737 -31.95 7.60 -5.00
CA VAL A 737 -33.18 7.92 -4.27
C VAL A 737 -33.84 6.64 -3.74
N ASP A 738 -33.91 5.57 -4.52
CA ASP A 738 -34.44 4.28 -4.05
C ASP A 738 -33.52 3.60 -3.03
N ALA A 739 -32.19 3.70 -3.18
CA ALA A 739 -31.25 3.18 -2.19
C ALA A 739 -31.32 3.94 -0.86
N VAL A 740 -31.48 5.27 -0.89
CA VAL A 740 -31.67 6.10 0.30
C VAL A 740 -33.03 5.84 0.94
N ARG A 741 -34.10 5.69 0.14
CA ARG A 741 -35.46 5.38 0.61
C ARG A 741 -35.56 3.98 1.22
N LYS A 742 -34.86 2.98 0.67
CA LYS A 742 -34.76 1.64 1.28
C LYS A 742 -33.92 1.64 2.56
N ARG A 743 -32.84 2.43 2.64
CA ARG A 743 -32.01 2.58 3.86
C ARG A 743 -32.72 3.32 5.00
N ALA A 744 -33.71 4.17 4.70
CA ALA A 744 -34.44 4.96 5.69
C ALA A 744 -35.65 4.25 6.31
N GLN A 745 -35.86 2.95 6.06
CA GLN A 745 -37.01 2.23 6.65
C GLN A 745 -36.82 2.00 8.17
N PRO A 746 -37.81 2.38 9.02
CA PRO A 746 -37.68 2.32 10.47
C PRO A 746 -37.48 0.89 11.03
N LYS A 747 -37.98 -0.13 10.34
CA LYS A 747 -37.82 -1.55 10.75
C LYS A 747 -36.39 -2.09 10.56
N GLN A 748 -35.63 -1.61 9.58
CA GLN A 748 -34.22 -2.00 9.39
C GLN A 748 -33.29 -1.22 10.32
N PHE A 749 -33.60 0.05 10.61
CA PHE A 749 -32.90 0.84 11.62
C PHE A 749 -33.10 0.24 13.02
N GLN A 750 -34.32 -0.17 13.37
CA GLN A 750 -34.60 -0.89 14.61
C GLN A 750 -33.84 -2.22 14.71
N ARG A 751 -33.79 -3.04 13.65
CA ARG A 751 -33.02 -4.30 13.66
C ARG A 751 -31.52 -4.06 13.87
N ARG A 752 -30.94 -3.06 13.18
CA ARG A 752 -29.54 -2.67 13.40
C ARG A 752 -29.27 -2.14 14.80
N LEU A 753 -30.20 -1.37 15.37
CA LEU A 753 -30.10 -0.85 16.73
C LEU A 753 -30.20 -1.98 17.78
N LEU A 754 -31.05 -2.98 17.53
CA LEU A 754 -31.28 -4.15 18.38
C LEU A 754 -30.13 -5.17 18.30
N ASP A 755 -29.46 -5.29 17.15
CA ASP A 755 -28.22 -6.08 17.01
C ASP A 755 -27.02 -5.41 17.72
N LEU A 756 -27.14 -4.13 18.11
CA LEU A 756 -26.06 -3.31 18.67
C LEU A 756 -26.09 -3.17 20.20
N LEU A 757 -27.21 -3.41 20.91
CA LEU A 757 -27.35 -3.00 22.33
C LEU A 757 -28.27 -3.87 23.20
N PRO A 758 -27.75 -4.65 24.16
CA PRO A 758 -28.52 -5.22 25.28
C PRO A 758 -28.45 -4.42 26.60
N ILE A 759 -27.90 -3.19 26.60
CA ILE A 759 -27.38 -2.51 27.82
C ILE A 759 -28.22 -1.31 28.30
N ILE A 760 -29.33 -0.95 27.65
CA ILE A 760 -30.05 0.32 27.89
C ILE A 760 -30.76 0.41 29.28
N GLY A 761 -30.67 -0.62 30.12
CA GLY A 761 -31.41 -0.70 31.39
C GLY A 761 -30.80 -0.02 32.63
N TRP A 762 -29.51 0.35 32.67
CA TRP A 762 -28.87 0.73 33.94
C TRP A 762 -28.24 2.15 33.99
N LEU A 763 -28.37 2.93 32.91
CA LEU A 763 -27.76 4.27 32.80
C LEU A 763 -28.43 5.35 33.69
N GLY A 764 -29.47 5.00 34.45
CA GLY A 764 -30.33 5.95 35.12
C GLY A 764 -29.83 6.52 36.44
N ASN A 765 -28.92 5.85 37.17
CA ASN A 765 -28.61 6.26 38.55
C ASN A 765 -27.20 5.84 39.00
N TYR A 766 -26.17 6.69 38.84
CA TYR A 766 -24.96 6.57 39.68
C TYR A 766 -24.08 7.84 39.74
N SER A 767 -23.38 8.01 40.87
CA SER A 767 -22.58 9.18 41.28
C SER A 767 -21.13 8.80 41.61
N ILE A 768 -20.20 9.76 41.49
CA ILE A 768 -18.75 9.57 41.21
C ILE A 768 -17.85 9.84 42.44
N LYS A 769 -16.84 8.99 42.64
CA LYS A 769 -15.45 9.23 43.17
C LYS A 769 -14.80 7.85 43.41
N GLY A 770 -13.56 7.49 43.07
CA GLY A 770 -12.39 8.09 42.42
C GLY A 770 -11.19 7.20 42.80
N ASP A 771 -10.41 6.72 41.80
CA ASP A 771 -9.01 6.23 41.83
C ASP A 771 -8.75 4.93 41.02
N LEU A 772 -8.17 5.07 39.81
CA LEU A 772 -7.18 4.18 39.13
C LEU A 772 -6.85 4.77 37.73
N LEU A 773 -5.79 5.57 37.60
CA LEU A 773 -5.72 6.59 36.52
C LEU A 773 -4.95 6.19 35.25
N ALA A 774 -3.90 5.35 35.26
CA ALA A 774 -3.03 5.20 34.08
C ALA A 774 -3.43 4.06 33.12
N ASP A 775 -3.73 2.87 33.64
CA ASP A 775 -4.02 1.68 32.82
C ASP A 775 -5.46 1.67 32.25
N VAL A 776 -6.37 2.35 32.96
CA VAL A 776 -7.78 2.52 32.57
C VAL A 776 -7.95 3.44 31.36
N ILE A 777 -7.12 4.47 31.25
CA ILE A 777 -7.17 5.44 30.13
C ILE A 777 -6.67 4.80 28.83
N ALA A 778 -5.64 3.95 28.92
CA ALA A 778 -5.21 3.14 27.78
C ALA A 778 -6.32 2.19 27.32
N GLY A 779 -7.03 1.53 28.26
CA GLY A 779 -8.20 0.69 28.02
C GLY A 779 -9.30 1.37 27.21
N VAL A 780 -9.77 2.55 27.67
CA VAL A 780 -10.81 3.31 26.96
C VAL A 780 -10.36 3.80 25.61
N THR A 781 -9.12 4.30 25.51
CA THR A 781 -8.62 4.84 24.25
C THR A 781 -8.49 3.72 23.20
N VAL A 782 -8.00 2.53 23.59
CA VAL A 782 -7.98 1.32 22.74
C VAL A 782 -9.39 0.93 22.30
N ALA A 783 -10.35 0.93 23.25
CA ALA A 783 -11.74 0.58 22.99
C ALA A 783 -12.41 1.53 22.00
N ILE A 784 -12.18 2.85 22.15
CA ILE A 784 -12.66 3.87 21.22
C ILE A 784 -12.09 3.65 19.83
N PHE A 785 -10.80 3.34 19.69
CA PHE A 785 -10.22 3.02 18.38
C PHE A 785 -10.82 1.76 17.77
N HIS A 786 -11.04 0.69 18.55
CA HIS A 786 -11.71 -0.53 18.08
C HIS A 786 -13.14 -0.27 17.63
N LEU A 787 -13.93 0.46 18.42
CA LEU A 787 -15.30 0.84 18.07
C LEU A 787 -15.33 1.74 16.84
N PHE A 788 -14.46 2.73 16.77
CA PHE A 788 -14.32 3.62 15.61
C PHE A 788 -14.00 2.82 14.34
N PHE A 789 -13.05 1.89 14.41
CA PHE A 789 -12.70 1.02 13.29
C PHE A 789 -13.84 0.06 12.90
N GLY A 790 -14.57 -0.48 13.88
CA GLY A 790 -15.76 -1.30 13.65
C GLY A 790 -16.88 -0.52 12.97
N ILE A 791 -17.17 0.70 13.42
CA ILE A 791 -18.21 1.58 12.84
C ILE A 791 -17.86 1.99 11.41
N LEU A 792 -16.58 2.30 11.15
CA LEU A 792 -16.08 2.61 9.81
C LEU A 792 -15.98 1.39 8.88
N ASN A 793 -16.38 0.20 9.36
CA ASN A 793 -16.30 -1.06 8.63
C ASN A 793 -14.86 -1.39 8.16
N LEU A 794 -13.87 -1.05 8.98
CA LEU A 794 -12.45 -1.27 8.70
C LEU A 794 -12.00 -2.71 8.98
N GLY A 795 -12.91 -3.63 9.31
CA GLY A 795 -12.60 -5.06 9.43
C GLY A 795 -11.92 -5.66 8.19
N GLY A 796 -12.16 -5.08 7.01
CA GLY A 796 -11.45 -5.40 5.78
C GLY A 796 -9.93 -5.17 5.84
N LEU A 797 -9.43 -4.35 6.78
CA LEU A 797 -7.99 -4.14 6.97
C LEU A 797 -7.25 -5.40 7.47
N SER A 798 -7.95 -6.31 8.15
CA SER A 798 -7.37 -7.59 8.60
C SER A 798 -6.82 -8.43 7.45
N VAL A 799 -7.30 -8.18 6.23
CA VAL A 799 -6.90 -8.85 5.00
C VAL A 799 -5.45 -8.50 4.63
N PHE A 800 -4.92 -7.37 5.10
CA PHE A 800 -3.53 -6.95 4.88
C PHE A 800 -2.51 -7.65 5.79
N LEU A 801 -2.98 -8.37 6.81
CA LEU A 801 -2.14 -9.15 7.71
C LEU A 801 -1.86 -10.51 7.06
N SER A 802 -0.68 -10.65 6.46
CA SER A 802 -0.27 -11.91 5.84
C SER A 802 0.10 -12.95 6.90
N GLU A 803 -0.06 -14.23 6.59
CA GLU A 803 0.21 -15.33 7.54
C GLU A 803 1.68 -15.38 7.95
N GLN A 804 2.58 -15.06 7.00
CA GLN A 804 4.02 -14.96 7.22
C GLN A 804 4.36 -13.84 8.19
N PHE A 805 3.69 -12.70 8.05
CA PHE A 805 3.82 -11.58 8.97
C PHE A 805 3.35 -11.98 10.38
N VAL A 806 2.15 -12.56 10.51
CA VAL A 806 1.58 -12.92 11.81
C VAL A 806 2.49 -13.91 12.53
N SER A 807 2.91 -14.99 11.87
CA SER A 807 3.83 -16.00 12.43
C SER A 807 5.18 -15.40 12.86
N GLY A 808 5.77 -14.52 12.04
CA GLY A 808 7.03 -13.85 12.37
C GLY A 808 6.89 -12.87 13.55
N PHE A 809 5.78 -12.15 13.61
CA PHE A 809 5.47 -11.21 14.68
C PHE A 809 5.23 -11.92 16.01
N THR A 810 4.38 -12.95 16.04
CA THR A 810 4.10 -13.72 17.27
C THR A 810 5.33 -14.45 17.79
N ALA A 811 6.17 -14.99 16.89
CA ALA A 811 7.46 -15.55 17.27
C ALA A 811 8.39 -14.48 17.89
N GLY A 812 8.49 -13.29 17.30
CA GLY A 812 9.29 -12.19 17.85
C GLY A 812 8.78 -11.70 19.22
N VAL A 813 7.46 -11.56 19.38
CA VAL A 813 6.82 -11.20 20.66
C VAL A 813 7.08 -12.27 21.72
N SER A 814 7.07 -13.56 21.35
CA SER A 814 7.38 -14.63 22.30
C SER A 814 8.81 -14.53 22.87
N VAL A 815 9.77 -14.02 22.09
CA VAL A 815 11.13 -13.76 22.57
C VAL A 815 11.15 -12.60 23.57
N HIS A 816 10.40 -11.53 23.31
CA HIS A 816 10.25 -10.41 24.26
C HIS A 816 9.65 -10.86 25.59
N ILE A 817 8.52 -11.58 25.55
CA ILE A 817 7.86 -12.09 26.76
C ILE A 817 8.79 -13.05 27.50
N GLY A 818 9.43 -13.99 26.79
CA GLY A 818 10.35 -14.94 27.41
C GLY A 818 11.55 -14.24 28.06
N SER A 819 12.09 -13.21 27.41
CA SER A 819 13.23 -12.44 27.95
C SER A 819 12.84 -11.63 29.19
N SER A 820 11.61 -11.09 29.24
CA SER A 820 11.14 -10.34 30.40
C SER A 820 10.91 -11.21 31.65
N GLN A 821 10.67 -12.51 31.47
CA GLN A 821 10.52 -13.44 32.60
C GLN A 821 11.86 -13.89 33.21
N LEU A 822 13.00 -13.63 32.55
CA LEU A 822 14.31 -14.13 33.01
C LEU A 822 14.70 -13.61 34.40
N GLY A 823 14.40 -12.35 34.73
CA GLY A 823 14.66 -11.80 36.07
C GLY A 823 13.94 -12.58 37.17
N SER A 824 12.64 -12.80 36.99
CA SER A 824 11.80 -13.54 37.94
C SER A 824 12.16 -15.03 38.04
N LEU A 825 12.69 -15.64 36.98
CA LEU A 825 13.17 -17.03 37.01
C LEU A 825 14.45 -17.20 37.84
N PHE A 826 15.33 -16.20 37.81
CA PHE A 826 16.62 -16.20 38.52
C PHE A 826 16.58 -15.47 39.87
N GLY A 827 15.47 -14.80 40.19
CA GLY A 827 15.25 -14.12 41.47
C GLY A 827 16.04 -12.82 41.62
N PHE A 828 16.19 -12.04 40.53
CA PHE A 828 16.78 -10.69 40.60
C PHE A 828 16.16 -9.74 39.57
N ASP A 829 16.18 -8.43 39.86
CA ASP A 829 15.65 -7.42 38.95
C ASP A 829 16.65 -7.04 37.84
N VAL A 830 16.22 -7.22 36.59
CA VAL A 830 16.98 -6.92 35.37
C VAL A 830 16.87 -5.44 34.96
N GLY A 831 15.91 -4.70 35.54
CA GLY A 831 15.65 -3.29 35.26
C GLY A 831 14.73 -3.06 34.06
N ASN A 832 13.96 -1.96 34.11
CA ASN A 832 12.98 -1.59 33.08
C ASN A 832 13.64 -0.72 32.00
N PHE A 833 13.72 -1.24 30.78
CA PHE A 833 14.21 -0.52 29.61
C PHE A 833 13.07 -0.29 28.61
N SER A 834 13.09 0.83 27.91
CA SER A 834 12.19 1.15 26.79
C SER A 834 12.98 1.71 25.61
N GLY A 835 12.38 1.73 24.42
CA GLY A 835 13.02 2.21 23.20
C GLY A 835 13.66 1.10 22.35
N PRO A 836 14.23 1.48 21.18
CA PRO A 836 14.91 0.54 20.31
C PRO A 836 16.09 -0.12 21.03
N PHE A 837 16.34 -1.39 20.71
CA PHE A 837 17.36 -2.25 21.32
C PHE A 837 17.11 -2.60 22.79
N MET A 838 15.88 -2.45 23.29
CA MET A 838 15.46 -2.84 24.65
C MET A 838 15.94 -4.25 25.02
N LEU A 839 15.71 -5.23 24.14
CA LEU A 839 16.05 -6.62 24.39
C LEU A 839 17.57 -6.82 24.60
N ILE A 840 18.39 -6.13 23.81
CA ILE A 840 19.86 -6.18 23.94
C ILE A 840 20.29 -5.62 25.30
N ARG A 841 19.69 -4.50 25.74
CA ARG A 841 19.97 -3.92 27.05
C ARG A 841 19.56 -4.84 28.20
N ILE A 842 18.41 -5.51 28.07
CA ILE A 842 17.96 -6.53 29.03
C ILE A 842 18.99 -7.66 29.13
N TYR A 843 19.46 -8.21 28.01
CA TYR A 843 20.47 -9.27 28.03
C TYR A 843 21.81 -8.80 28.62
N ILE A 844 22.28 -7.59 28.29
CA ILE A 844 23.50 -7.03 28.89
C ILE A 844 23.35 -6.89 30.41
N SER A 845 22.22 -6.35 30.87
CA SER A 845 21.92 -6.22 32.31
C SER A 845 21.84 -7.59 32.99
N PHE A 846 21.15 -8.55 32.36
CA PHE A 846 21.01 -9.91 32.86
C PHE A 846 22.35 -10.62 33.02
N PHE A 847 23.20 -10.61 31.99
CA PHE A 847 24.53 -11.23 32.06
C PHE A 847 25.47 -10.48 33.01
N GLY A 848 25.31 -9.17 33.18
CA GLY A 848 26.05 -8.39 34.18
C GLY A 848 25.68 -8.75 35.62
N LYS A 849 24.41 -9.10 35.88
CA LYS A 849 23.89 -9.45 37.22
C LYS A 849 23.77 -10.95 37.47
N ILE A 850 24.24 -11.82 36.57
CA ILE A 850 24.07 -13.27 36.71
C ILE A 850 24.72 -13.83 38.00
N ASN A 851 25.76 -13.17 38.50
CA ASN A 851 26.43 -13.55 39.76
C ASN A 851 25.59 -13.24 41.01
N THR A 852 24.56 -12.41 40.93
CA THR A 852 23.66 -12.08 42.06
C THR A 852 22.40 -12.95 42.09
N THR A 853 22.42 -14.08 41.40
CA THR A 853 21.27 -15.01 41.30
C THR A 853 20.89 -15.60 42.67
N HIS A 854 19.60 -15.57 43.00
CA HIS A 854 19.09 -16.27 44.18
C HIS A 854 18.91 -17.76 43.85
N LEU A 855 19.90 -18.58 44.22
CA LEU A 855 19.96 -20.00 43.87
C LEU A 855 18.71 -20.81 44.27
N PRO A 856 18.07 -20.59 45.45
CA PRO A 856 16.81 -21.25 45.79
C PRO A 856 15.66 -20.92 44.84
N THR A 857 15.56 -19.66 44.39
CA THR A 857 14.55 -19.23 43.41
C THR A 857 14.77 -19.91 42.06
N LEU A 858 16.02 -19.97 41.60
CA LEU A 858 16.39 -20.68 40.37
C LEU A 858 16.10 -22.19 40.47
N GLY A 859 16.36 -22.79 41.63
CA GLY A 859 16.05 -24.21 41.88
C GLY A 859 14.54 -24.50 41.81
N LEU A 860 13.73 -23.64 42.43
CA LEU A 860 12.27 -23.73 42.39
C LEU A 860 11.75 -23.56 40.95
N SER A 861 12.17 -22.50 40.26
CA SER A 861 11.71 -22.21 38.89
C SER A 861 12.14 -23.29 37.90
N SER A 862 13.37 -23.78 37.98
CA SER A 862 13.88 -24.87 37.13
C SER A 862 13.13 -26.18 37.37
N SER A 863 12.82 -26.50 38.62
CA SER A 863 12.02 -27.68 38.97
C SER A 863 10.59 -27.58 38.42
N CYS A 864 9.96 -26.40 38.51
CA CYS A 864 8.65 -26.14 37.92
C CYS A 864 8.67 -26.28 36.39
N VAL A 865 9.68 -25.69 35.71
CA VAL A 865 9.84 -25.81 34.25
C VAL A 865 10.04 -27.26 33.84
N PHE A 866 10.90 -28.00 34.53
CA PHE A 866 11.16 -29.42 34.27
C PHE A 866 9.88 -30.26 34.44
N LEU A 867 9.16 -30.07 35.55
CA LEU A 867 7.92 -30.79 35.82
C LEU A 867 6.85 -30.49 34.76
N LEU A 868 6.65 -29.22 34.40
CA LEU A 868 5.71 -28.81 33.35
C LEU A 868 6.07 -29.43 31.98
N LEU A 869 7.35 -29.42 31.62
CA LEU A 869 7.80 -29.99 30.35
C LEU A 869 7.66 -31.51 30.34
N LEU A 870 7.98 -32.18 31.44
CA LEU A 870 7.88 -33.63 31.58
C LEU A 870 6.43 -34.09 31.47
N ILE A 871 5.51 -33.43 32.18
CA ILE A 871 4.08 -33.77 32.09
C ILE A 871 3.57 -33.50 30.67
N LYS A 872 3.85 -32.33 30.08
CA LYS A 872 3.36 -31.97 28.74
C LYS A 872 3.94 -32.81 27.60
N LEU A 873 5.16 -33.35 27.74
CA LEU A 873 5.81 -34.13 26.69
C LEU A 873 5.62 -35.64 26.86
N ALA A 874 5.61 -36.15 28.08
CA ALA A 874 5.59 -37.59 28.35
C ALA A 874 4.22 -38.09 28.84
N VAL A 875 3.55 -37.32 29.70
CA VAL A 875 2.32 -37.77 30.38
C VAL A 875 1.09 -37.40 29.55
N ASP A 876 0.97 -36.15 29.10
CA ASP A 876 -0.20 -35.67 28.33
C ASP A 876 -0.48 -36.54 27.10
N PRO A 877 0.48 -36.91 26.23
CA PRO A 877 0.19 -37.76 25.07
C PRO A 877 -0.29 -39.17 25.43
N PHE A 878 0.13 -39.68 26.60
CA PHE A 878 -0.28 -41.00 27.09
C PHE A 878 -1.69 -40.94 27.70
N VAL A 879 -1.96 -39.89 28.48
CA VAL A 879 -3.27 -39.66 29.11
C VAL A 879 -4.31 -39.30 28.06
N GLU A 880 -4.00 -38.46 27.08
CA GLU A 880 -4.90 -38.08 25.98
C GLU A 880 -5.39 -39.28 25.16
N ARG A 881 -4.57 -40.34 25.05
CA ARG A 881 -4.97 -41.60 24.40
C ARG A 881 -6.04 -42.37 25.19
N LYS A 882 -6.09 -42.19 26.52
CA LYS A 882 -6.96 -42.95 27.43
C LYS A 882 -8.15 -42.13 27.94
N ILE A 883 -7.96 -40.82 28.14
CA ILE A 883 -8.92 -39.85 28.64
C ILE A 883 -8.80 -38.60 27.75
N ARG A 884 -9.88 -38.14 27.12
CA ARG A 884 -9.88 -37.00 26.19
C ARG A 884 -9.69 -35.61 26.86
N MET A 885 -9.15 -35.54 28.07
CA MET A 885 -8.99 -34.29 28.82
C MET A 885 -7.53 -34.10 29.23
N PRO A 886 -6.91 -32.93 28.93
CA PRO A 886 -5.57 -32.61 29.38
C PRO A 886 -5.57 -32.33 30.90
N ILE A 887 -4.47 -32.64 31.56
CA ILE A 887 -4.31 -32.41 33.01
C ILE A 887 -4.10 -30.91 33.26
N PRO A 888 -4.78 -30.28 34.24
CA PRO A 888 -4.59 -28.85 34.57
C PRO A 888 -3.31 -28.63 35.38
N THR A 889 -2.15 -28.93 34.78
CA THR A 889 -0.84 -28.93 35.43
C THR A 889 -0.47 -27.60 36.07
N GLU A 890 -0.83 -26.49 35.42
CA GLU A 890 -0.57 -25.14 35.86
C GLU A 890 -1.29 -24.84 37.17
N MET A 891 -2.54 -25.28 37.32
CA MET A 891 -3.32 -25.06 38.54
C MET A 891 -2.76 -25.88 39.71
N ILE A 892 -2.33 -27.12 39.44
CA ILE A 892 -1.68 -27.98 40.44
C ILE A 892 -0.40 -27.32 40.94
N LEU A 893 0.40 -26.75 40.04
CA LEU A 893 1.64 -26.05 40.38
C LEU A 893 1.41 -24.76 41.15
N VAL A 894 0.37 -23.99 40.82
CA VAL A 894 -0.01 -22.81 41.60
C VAL A 894 -0.38 -23.21 43.02
N ILE A 895 -1.27 -24.20 43.19
CA ILE A 895 -1.70 -24.68 44.51
C ILE A 895 -0.51 -25.24 45.30
N ALA A 896 0.30 -26.10 44.69
CA ALA A 896 1.48 -26.67 45.33
C ALA A 896 2.52 -25.60 45.67
N GLY A 897 2.72 -24.62 44.79
CA GLY A 897 3.63 -23.50 45.00
C GLY A 897 3.20 -22.62 46.17
N THR A 898 1.92 -22.29 46.29
CA THR A 898 1.39 -21.51 47.41
C THR A 898 1.45 -22.29 48.73
N LEU A 899 1.07 -23.57 48.73
CA LEU A 899 1.18 -24.43 49.91
C LEU A 899 2.62 -24.59 50.38
N LEU A 900 3.55 -24.79 49.44
CA LEU A 900 4.98 -24.88 49.72
C LEU A 900 5.52 -23.56 50.27
N SER A 901 5.10 -22.44 49.69
CA SER A 901 5.49 -21.10 50.12
C SER A 901 5.06 -20.82 51.55
N ARG A 902 3.81 -21.17 51.89
CA ARG A 902 3.24 -21.00 53.23
C ARG A 902 3.82 -21.96 54.25
N TYR A 903 4.13 -23.20 53.87
CA TYR A 903 4.72 -24.19 54.77
C TYR A 903 6.19 -23.88 55.09
N LEU A 904 6.94 -23.36 54.12
CA LEU A 904 8.37 -23.09 54.24
C LEU A 904 8.71 -21.63 54.55
N ASN A 905 7.72 -20.74 54.65
CA ASN A 905 7.86 -19.28 54.73
C ASN A 905 8.92 -18.77 53.74
N LEU A 906 8.66 -18.94 52.44
CA LEU A 906 9.63 -18.58 51.40
C LEU A 906 9.90 -17.07 51.33
N GLU A 907 8.94 -16.24 51.74
CA GLU A 907 9.08 -14.79 51.87
C GLU A 907 10.25 -14.41 52.80
N ASP A 908 10.31 -15.01 54.00
CA ASP A 908 11.40 -14.82 54.97
C ASP A 908 12.76 -15.29 54.43
N LYS A 909 12.76 -16.12 53.39
CA LYS A 909 13.95 -16.65 52.71
C LYS A 909 14.34 -15.84 51.47
N GLY A 910 13.74 -14.67 51.27
CA GLY A 910 14.10 -13.76 50.17
C GLY A 910 13.52 -14.14 48.81
N PHE A 911 12.43 -14.91 48.77
CA PHE A 911 11.69 -15.14 47.52
C PHE A 911 10.70 -14.00 47.27
N ASP A 912 10.66 -13.51 46.03
CA ASP A 912 9.57 -12.64 45.58
C ASP A 912 8.26 -13.43 45.55
N VAL A 913 7.30 -13.01 46.37
CA VAL A 913 5.97 -13.61 46.46
C VAL A 913 4.90 -12.59 46.08
N ILE A 914 3.72 -13.07 45.70
CA ILE A 914 2.56 -12.22 45.42
C ILE A 914 1.94 -11.75 46.75
N ASP A 915 1.85 -10.44 46.89
CA ASP A 915 1.21 -9.75 48.02
C ASP A 915 -0.32 -9.72 47.92
N ASP A 916 -0.98 -9.25 48.97
CA ASP A 916 -2.44 -9.13 49.16
C ASP A 916 -3.26 -9.05 47.87
N ILE A 917 -4.07 -10.10 47.62
CA ILE A 917 -5.06 -10.13 46.56
C ILE A 917 -6.39 -9.68 47.17
N PRO A 918 -6.99 -8.56 46.72
CA PRO A 918 -8.26 -8.10 47.28
C PRO A 918 -9.38 -9.09 46.96
N ASP A 919 -10.04 -9.62 47.99
CA ASP A 919 -11.17 -10.57 47.89
C ASP A 919 -12.51 -9.88 47.49
N VAL A 920 -12.45 -8.69 46.87
CA VAL A 920 -13.62 -7.87 46.51
C VAL A 920 -13.55 -7.47 45.05
N PHE A 921 -14.70 -7.41 44.38
CA PHE A 921 -14.77 -6.83 43.03
C PHE A 921 -14.29 -5.37 43.04
N PRO A 922 -13.48 -4.96 42.03
CA PRO A 922 -13.09 -3.57 41.90
C PRO A 922 -14.34 -2.70 41.73
N THR A 923 -14.36 -1.56 42.42
CA THR A 923 -15.44 -0.59 42.29
C THR A 923 -15.41 0.02 40.88
N PRO A 924 -16.56 0.16 40.20
CA PRO A 924 -16.59 0.82 38.91
C PRO A 924 -16.07 2.26 38.99
N ALA A 925 -15.05 2.59 38.20
CA ALA A 925 -14.42 3.90 38.13
C ALA A 925 -14.54 4.50 36.72
N VAL A 926 -14.87 5.80 36.64
CA VAL A 926 -14.87 6.52 35.36
C VAL A 926 -13.43 6.96 35.03
N PRO A 927 -12.93 6.69 33.80
CA PRO A 927 -11.61 7.15 33.35
C PRO A 927 -11.49 8.67 33.37
N ASP A 928 -10.33 9.19 33.76
CA ASP A 928 -9.99 10.60 33.59
C ASP A 928 -9.61 10.89 32.12
N LEU A 929 -10.44 11.67 31.41
CA LEU A 929 -10.29 11.92 29.97
C LEU A 929 -9.64 13.28 29.64
N ARG A 930 -8.73 13.76 30.49
CA ARG A 930 -7.97 14.99 30.19
C ARG A 930 -7.22 14.90 28.85
N VAL A 931 -7.40 15.92 28.00
CA VAL A 931 -6.89 15.98 26.61
C VAL A 931 -5.38 15.78 26.55
N ASP A 932 -4.62 16.35 27.50
CA ASP A 932 -3.16 16.20 27.57
C ASP A 932 -2.74 14.74 27.75
N LEU A 933 -3.45 13.98 28.59
CA LEU A 933 -3.12 12.59 28.86
C LEU A 933 -3.53 11.67 27.71
N VAL A 934 -4.71 11.92 27.12
CA VAL A 934 -5.20 11.20 25.94
C VAL A 934 -4.23 11.39 24.77
N SER A 935 -3.70 12.60 24.55
CA SER A 935 -2.74 12.86 23.47
C SER A 935 -1.43 12.08 23.63
N LYS A 936 -0.95 11.88 24.86
CA LYS A 936 0.27 11.11 25.16
C LYS A 936 0.09 9.61 24.97
N VAL A 937 -1.09 9.08 25.28
CA VAL A 937 -1.38 7.63 25.22
C VAL A 937 -2.00 7.21 23.89
N ALA A 938 -2.58 8.13 23.11
CA ALA A 938 -3.31 7.83 21.87
C ALA A 938 -2.52 6.99 20.87
N VAL A 939 -1.22 7.29 20.68
CA VAL A 939 -0.36 6.53 19.76
C VAL A 939 -0.19 5.09 20.24
N SER A 940 0.17 4.90 21.52
CA SER A 940 0.31 3.59 22.14
C SER A 940 -1.02 2.80 22.11
N ALA A 941 -2.13 3.46 22.44
CA ALA A 941 -3.47 2.85 22.40
C ALA A 941 -3.87 2.41 20.97
N LEU A 942 -3.59 3.22 19.96
CA LEU A 942 -3.82 2.84 18.56
C LEU A 942 -3.01 1.59 18.18
N THR A 943 -1.73 1.52 18.59
CA THR A 943 -0.90 0.34 18.29
C THR A 943 -1.43 -0.92 18.99
N ILE A 944 -1.78 -0.82 20.27
CA ILE A 944 -2.37 -1.94 21.03
C ILE A 944 -3.68 -2.40 20.39
N ALA A 945 -4.53 -1.45 19.95
CA ALA A 945 -5.77 -1.76 19.25
C ALA A 945 -5.50 -2.57 17.98
N LEU A 946 -4.55 -2.14 17.15
CA LEU A 946 -4.20 -2.84 15.91
C LEU A 946 -3.60 -4.23 16.18
N VAL A 947 -2.70 -4.36 17.16
CA VAL A 947 -2.07 -5.64 17.55
C VAL A 947 -3.12 -6.61 18.09
N SER A 948 -3.96 -6.18 19.05
CA SER A 948 -5.00 -7.02 19.67
C SER A 948 -5.99 -7.53 18.62
N PHE A 949 -6.42 -6.65 17.71
CA PHE A 949 -7.27 -7.03 16.59
C PHE A 949 -6.59 -8.01 15.63
N ALA A 950 -5.34 -7.74 15.26
CA ALA A 950 -4.55 -8.59 14.37
C ALA A 950 -4.44 -10.01 14.91
N ILE A 951 -4.13 -10.16 16.20
CA ILE A 951 -4.03 -11.45 16.88
C ILE A 951 -5.40 -12.15 16.92
N THR A 952 -6.45 -11.42 17.31
CA THR A 952 -7.81 -11.98 17.43
C THR A 952 -8.33 -12.50 16.11
N VAL A 953 -8.24 -11.73 15.04
CA VAL A 953 -8.69 -12.16 13.71
C VAL A 953 -7.81 -13.30 13.18
N SER A 954 -6.51 -13.29 13.47
CA SER A 954 -5.62 -14.37 13.02
C SER A 954 -5.94 -15.70 13.70
N LEU A 955 -6.13 -15.69 15.02
CA LEU A 955 -6.58 -16.85 15.80
C LEU A 955 -7.93 -17.34 15.33
N GLY A 956 -8.88 -16.42 15.19
CA GLY A 956 -10.18 -16.73 14.64
C GLY A 956 -10.04 -17.44 13.30
N ARG A 957 -9.27 -16.89 12.34
CA ARG A 957 -9.07 -17.50 11.01
C ARG A 957 -8.50 -18.92 11.10
N ILE A 958 -7.58 -19.17 12.04
CA ILE A 958 -7.02 -20.51 12.25
C ILE A 958 -8.12 -21.49 12.68
N PHE A 959 -8.94 -21.13 13.67
CA PHE A 959 -10.03 -22.00 14.15
C PHE A 959 -11.16 -22.13 13.13
N ALA A 960 -11.54 -21.04 12.45
CA ALA A 960 -12.53 -21.06 11.39
C ALA A 960 -12.09 -21.92 10.20
N ARG A 961 -10.79 -21.96 9.87
CA ARG A 961 -10.26 -22.92 8.88
C ARG A 961 -10.34 -24.37 9.37
N ARG A 962 -10.11 -24.61 10.66
CA ARG A 962 -10.15 -25.95 11.27
C ARG A 962 -11.57 -26.52 11.30
N HIS A 963 -12.56 -25.70 11.65
CA HIS A 963 -13.97 -26.10 11.78
C HIS A 963 -14.82 -25.81 10.55
N GLY A 964 -14.30 -25.03 9.59
CA GLY A 964 -15.00 -24.67 8.37
C GLY A 964 -15.95 -23.49 8.51
N ASP A 965 -15.84 -22.70 9.57
CA ASP A 965 -16.66 -21.52 9.86
C ASP A 965 -16.24 -20.28 9.04
N GLU A 966 -17.07 -19.25 9.10
CA GLU A 966 -16.79 -17.91 8.57
C GLU A 966 -16.56 -16.93 9.71
N ILE A 967 -15.65 -15.99 9.48
CA ILE A 967 -15.38 -14.90 10.43
C ILE A 967 -15.77 -13.58 9.81
N ALA A 968 -16.43 -12.76 10.62
CA ALA A 968 -16.72 -11.38 10.32
C ALA A 968 -15.72 -10.48 11.09
N PRO A 969 -14.62 -10.02 10.45
CA PRO A 969 -13.61 -9.23 11.16
C PRO A 969 -14.15 -7.93 11.73
N ASN A 970 -15.18 -7.35 11.10
CA ASN A 970 -15.77 -6.12 11.61
C ASN A 970 -16.54 -6.32 12.92
N GLN A 971 -17.17 -7.50 13.07
CA GLN A 971 -17.83 -7.87 14.30
C GLN A 971 -16.81 -8.08 15.43
N GLU A 972 -15.65 -8.66 15.12
CA GLU A 972 -14.55 -8.81 16.08
C GLU A 972 -14.03 -7.46 16.58
N PHE A 973 -13.93 -6.44 15.71
CA PHE A 973 -13.58 -5.08 16.13
C PHE A 973 -14.59 -4.50 17.13
N LEU A 974 -15.89 -4.61 16.82
CA LEU A 974 -16.95 -4.12 17.71
C LEU A 974 -16.96 -4.88 19.04
N ALA A 975 -16.82 -6.21 19.00
CA ALA A 975 -16.80 -7.05 20.19
C ALA A 975 -15.59 -6.74 21.09
N LEU A 976 -14.38 -6.62 20.53
CA LEU A 976 -13.18 -6.20 21.26
C LEU A 976 -13.32 -4.79 21.85
N GLY A 977 -13.88 -3.86 21.06
CA GLY A 977 -14.13 -2.50 21.49
C GLY A 977 -15.10 -2.44 22.66
N MET A 978 -16.22 -3.14 22.58
CA MET A 978 -17.19 -3.23 23.68
C MET A 978 -16.61 -3.93 24.92
N SER A 979 -15.83 -5.00 24.74
CA SER A 979 -15.19 -5.73 25.84
C SER A 979 -14.18 -4.85 26.58
N ASN A 980 -13.31 -4.15 25.85
CA ASN A 980 -12.31 -3.26 26.44
C ASN A 980 -12.94 -1.98 27.03
N LEU A 981 -14.03 -1.48 26.42
CA LEU A 981 -14.78 -0.36 26.99
C LEU A 981 -15.41 -0.75 28.32
N PHE A 982 -16.09 -1.89 28.37
CA PHE A 982 -16.69 -2.39 29.60
C PHE A 982 -15.64 -2.65 30.68
N GLY A 983 -14.56 -3.36 30.35
CA GLY A 983 -13.49 -3.69 31.30
C GLY A 983 -12.78 -2.46 31.87
N SER A 984 -12.69 -1.36 31.10
CA SER A 984 -12.03 -0.14 31.57
C SER A 984 -12.68 0.45 32.83
N PHE A 985 -14.00 0.33 32.98
CA PHE A 985 -14.70 0.79 34.18
C PHE A 985 -14.32 -0.01 35.42
N PHE A 986 -13.76 -1.21 35.28
CA PHE A 986 -13.40 -2.10 36.38
C PHE A 986 -11.88 -2.21 36.59
N GLY A 987 -11.09 -1.24 36.10
CA GLY A 987 -9.64 -1.28 36.26
C GLY A 987 -8.92 -2.28 35.34
N CYS A 988 -9.57 -2.80 34.30
CA CYS A 988 -8.96 -3.79 33.41
C CYS A 988 -7.96 -3.16 32.43
N ILE A 989 -6.85 -3.86 32.21
CA ILE A 989 -5.88 -3.59 31.14
C ILE A 989 -6.49 -4.04 29.79
N PRO A 990 -6.14 -3.39 28.65
CA PRO A 990 -6.56 -3.84 27.32
C PRO A 990 -6.39 -5.35 27.09
N SER A 991 -7.47 -5.99 26.66
CA SER A 991 -7.53 -7.43 26.43
C SER A 991 -7.53 -7.80 24.94
N GLY A 992 -7.20 -9.05 24.65
CA GLY A 992 -7.20 -9.63 23.31
C GLY A 992 -7.25 -11.15 23.35
N ALA A 993 -7.35 -11.79 22.18
CA ALA A 993 -7.41 -13.24 22.10
C ALA A 993 -6.11 -13.92 22.59
N SER A 994 -6.25 -15.05 23.29
CA SER A 994 -5.14 -15.81 23.88
C SER A 994 -4.94 -17.14 23.15
N VAL A 995 -3.80 -17.29 22.46
CA VAL A 995 -3.46 -18.52 21.72
C VAL A 995 -3.51 -19.79 22.59
N PRO A 996 -2.86 -19.83 23.78
CA PRO A 996 -2.83 -21.06 24.58
C PRO A 996 -4.21 -21.44 25.13
N ARG A 997 -4.98 -20.46 25.63
CA ARG A 997 -6.31 -20.70 26.20
C ARG A 997 -7.29 -21.20 25.13
N SER A 998 -7.35 -20.53 23.98
CA SER A 998 -8.23 -20.93 22.88
C SER A 998 -7.84 -22.28 22.29
N SER A 999 -6.54 -22.60 22.21
CA SER A 999 -6.10 -23.92 21.74
C SER A 999 -6.51 -25.06 22.67
N ILE A 1000 -6.50 -24.85 23.99
CA ILE A 1000 -6.95 -25.86 24.96
C ILE A 1000 -8.46 -26.05 24.84
N GLN A 1001 -9.21 -24.95 24.80
CA GLN A 1001 -10.66 -24.98 24.61
C GLN A 1001 -11.07 -25.75 23.35
N ASP A 1002 -10.35 -25.53 22.25
CA ASP A 1002 -10.54 -26.27 21.00
C ASP A 1002 -10.21 -27.76 21.12
N ASN A 1003 -9.07 -28.10 21.73
CA ASN A 1003 -8.63 -29.49 21.90
C ASN A 1003 -9.56 -30.31 22.80
N VAL A 1004 -10.18 -29.69 23.81
CA VAL A 1004 -11.17 -30.33 24.70
C VAL A 1004 -12.54 -30.47 24.01
N GLY A 1005 -12.71 -29.89 22.81
CA GLY A 1005 -13.93 -29.98 22.01
C GLY A 1005 -14.97 -28.93 22.38
N GLY A 1006 -14.55 -27.77 22.91
CA GLY A 1006 -15.45 -26.63 23.17
C GLY A 1006 -16.06 -26.10 21.87
N ARG A 1007 -17.39 -26.13 21.76
CA ARG A 1007 -18.12 -25.71 20.54
C ARG A 1007 -18.83 -24.37 20.66
N THR A 1008 -19.01 -23.84 21.87
CA THR A 1008 -19.79 -22.62 22.12
C THR A 1008 -19.08 -21.69 23.10
N GLN A 1009 -19.50 -20.43 23.12
CA GLN A 1009 -19.02 -19.41 24.05
C GLN A 1009 -19.46 -19.65 25.51
N LEU A 1010 -20.33 -20.64 25.77
CA LEU A 1010 -20.74 -21.02 27.12
C LEU A 1010 -19.53 -21.41 27.99
N VAL A 1011 -18.51 -22.02 27.39
CA VAL A 1011 -17.25 -22.35 28.08
C VAL A 1011 -16.58 -21.10 28.64
N SER A 1012 -16.59 -20.00 27.89
CA SER A 1012 -16.02 -18.72 28.34
C SER A 1012 -16.84 -18.09 29.45
N LEU A 1013 -18.18 -18.24 29.43
CA LEU A 1013 -19.07 -17.77 30.49
C LEU A 1013 -18.82 -18.56 31.79
N ILE A 1014 -18.75 -19.88 31.71
CA ILE A 1014 -18.41 -20.75 32.86
C ILE A 1014 -17.04 -20.37 33.42
N ASN A 1015 -16.06 -20.15 32.54
CA ASN A 1015 -14.73 -19.71 32.96
C ASN A 1015 -14.77 -18.34 33.68
N SER A 1016 -15.57 -17.38 33.19
CA SER A 1016 -15.74 -16.09 33.88
C SER A 1016 -16.40 -16.21 35.25
N ALA A 1017 -17.40 -17.09 35.39
CA ALA A 1017 -18.04 -17.38 36.67
C ALA A 1017 -17.06 -18.06 37.65
N LEU A 1018 -16.23 -18.98 37.15
CA LEU A 1018 -15.19 -19.62 37.96
C LEU A 1018 -14.13 -18.61 38.43
N ILE A 1019 -13.68 -17.71 37.57
CA ILE A 1019 -12.74 -16.64 37.94
C ILE A 1019 -13.37 -15.72 39.00
N ALA A 1020 -14.65 -15.38 38.88
CA ALA A 1020 -15.36 -14.61 39.90
C ALA A 1020 -15.40 -15.33 41.25
N ILE A 1021 -15.66 -16.64 41.28
CA ILE A 1021 -15.62 -17.45 42.51
C ILE A 1021 -14.21 -17.46 43.10
N VAL A 1022 -13.18 -17.63 42.27
CA VAL A 1022 -11.79 -17.62 42.72
C VAL A 1022 -11.42 -16.27 43.33
N LEU A 1023 -11.81 -15.16 42.70
CA LEU A 1023 -11.55 -13.81 43.22
C LEU A 1023 -12.27 -13.53 44.54
N LEU A 1024 -13.51 -13.98 44.70
CA LEU A 1024 -14.32 -13.69 45.89
C LEU A 1024 -14.00 -14.58 47.11
N TYR A 1025 -13.55 -15.81 46.88
CA TYR A 1025 -13.43 -16.82 47.94
C TYR A 1025 -12.05 -17.48 48.04
N LEU A 1026 -11.26 -17.47 46.97
CA LEU A 1026 -9.95 -18.13 46.93
C LEU A 1026 -8.77 -17.14 46.77
N GLY A 1027 -9.01 -15.83 46.69
CA GLY A 1027 -7.96 -14.82 46.48
C GLY A 1027 -6.94 -14.82 47.61
N SER A 1028 -7.39 -14.71 48.85
CA SER A 1028 -6.55 -14.83 50.07
C SER A 1028 -5.80 -16.16 50.20
N TYR A 1029 -6.25 -17.24 49.55
CA TYR A 1029 -5.51 -18.51 49.54
C TYR A 1029 -4.39 -18.55 48.50
N LEU A 1030 -4.36 -17.62 47.55
CA LEU A 1030 -3.32 -17.48 46.54
C LEU A 1030 -2.23 -16.48 46.94
N GLU A 1031 -2.43 -15.77 48.05
CA GLU A 1031 -1.40 -14.95 48.70
C GLU A 1031 -0.14 -15.79 48.98
N LYS A 1032 1.04 -15.18 48.88
CA LYS A 1032 2.35 -15.83 49.04
C LYS A 1032 2.76 -16.76 47.91
N LEU A 1033 2.06 -16.79 46.77
CA LEU A 1033 2.51 -17.53 45.59
C LEU A 1033 3.87 -16.98 45.10
N PRO A 1034 4.93 -17.79 44.94
CA PRO A 1034 6.21 -17.29 44.44
C PRO A 1034 6.12 -16.84 42.98
N VAL A 1035 6.60 -15.63 42.68
CA VAL A 1035 6.59 -15.05 41.32
C VAL A 1035 7.39 -15.92 40.34
N ALA A 1036 8.40 -16.63 40.82
CA ALA A 1036 9.18 -17.59 40.05
C ALA A 1036 8.36 -18.76 39.48
N VAL A 1037 7.32 -19.21 40.18
CA VAL A 1037 6.40 -20.26 39.70
C VAL A 1037 5.55 -19.72 38.53
N LEU A 1038 5.07 -18.48 38.65
CA LEU A 1038 4.32 -17.81 37.59
C LEU A 1038 5.18 -17.58 36.34
N ALA A 1039 6.42 -17.12 36.52
CA ALA A 1039 7.39 -16.94 35.45
C ALA A 1039 7.69 -18.26 34.72
N ALA A 1040 7.83 -19.37 35.45
CA ALA A 1040 8.01 -20.71 34.87
C ALA A 1040 6.80 -21.16 34.02
N ILE A 1041 5.57 -20.91 34.49
CA ILE A 1041 4.35 -21.20 33.74
C ILE A 1041 4.30 -20.40 32.44
N ILE A 1042 4.57 -19.09 32.51
CA ILE A 1042 4.61 -18.22 31.34
C ILE A 1042 5.67 -18.72 30.35
N PHE A 1043 6.89 -18.99 30.82
CA PHE A 1043 7.99 -19.45 29.98
C PHE A 1043 7.67 -20.75 29.22
N VAL A 1044 7.08 -21.75 29.90
CA VAL A 1044 6.71 -23.01 29.25
C VAL A 1044 5.54 -22.83 28.27
N SER A 1045 4.59 -21.92 28.57
CA SER A 1045 3.45 -21.64 27.68
C SER A 1045 3.88 -21.08 26.31
N LEU A 1046 5.03 -20.38 26.25
CA LEU A 1046 5.56 -19.80 25.02
C LEU A 1046 6.09 -20.83 24.03
N LYS A 1047 6.38 -22.07 24.46
CA LYS A 1047 6.92 -23.15 23.61
C LYS A 1047 6.13 -23.34 22.32
N LYS A 1048 4.79 -23.40 22.39
CA LYS A 1048 3.94 -23.60 21.20
C LYS A 1048 4.01 -22.41 20.23
N VAL A 1049 4.12 -21.19 20.74
CA VAL A 1049 4.22 -19.97 19.93
C VAL A 1049 5.61 -19.84 19.31
N PHE A 1050 6.67 -20.11 20.08
CA PHE A 1050 8.05 -20.08 19.57
C PHE A 1050 8.32 -21.15 18.50
N MET A 1051 7.67 -22.31 18.58
CA MET A 1051 7.78 -23.35 17.55
C MET A 1051 7.33 -22.91 16.15
N GLN A 1052 6.60 -21.79 16.02
CA GLN A 1052 6.28 -21.16 14.73
C GLN A 1052 7.52 -20.71 13.95
N VAL A 1053 8.70 -20.60 14.58
CA VAL A 1053 9.98 -20.41 13.87
C VAL A 1053 10.22 -21.51 12.83
N ARG A 1054 9.63 -22.70 13.00
CA ARG A 1054 9.66 -23.76 11.98
C ARG A 1054 8.89 -23.40 10.70
N ASP A 1055 7.89 -22.53 10.77
CA ASP A 1055 7.11 -22.10 9.60
C ASP A 1055 7.96 -21.35 8.59
N PHE A 1056 9.01 -20.66 9.05
CA PHE A 1056 10.01 -20.03 8.18
C PHE A 1056 10.58 -21.01 7.16
N ILE A 1057 10.90 -22.24 7.57
CA ILE A 1057 11.45 -23.26 6.68
C ILE A 1057 10.43 -23.63 5.60
N ASN A 1058 9.15 -23.71 5.94
CA ASN A 1058 8.07 -23.98 5.00
C ASN A 1058 7.94 -22.81 4.01
N PHE A 1059 7.85 -21.58 4.50
CA PHE A 1059 7.75 -20.39 3.65
C PHE A 1059 8.96 -20.25 2.71
N TRP A 1060 10.18 -20.44 3.23
CA TRP A 1060 11.41 -20.35 2.44
C TRP A 1060 11.47 -21.39 1.31
N LYS A 1061 10.95 -22.61 1.56
CA LYS A 1061 10.86 -23.67 0.55
C LYS A 1061 9.84 -23.34 -0.55
N PHE A 1062 8.72 -22.69 -0.23
CA PHE A 1062 7.70 -22.31 -1.21
C PHE A 1062 8.04 -21.01 -1.96
N SER A 1063 8.41 -19.96 -1.23
CA SER A 1063 8.68 -18.63 -1.78
C SER A 1063 9.71 -17.91 -0.91
N LYS A 1064 10.88 -17.60 -1.48
CA LYS A 1064 11.91 -16.81 -0.78
C LYS A 1064 11.41 -15.43 -0.34
N ILE A 1065 10.51 -14.82 -1.12
CA ILE A 1065 9.92 -13.50 -0.80
C ILE A 1065 9.08 -13.61 0.47
N ASP A 1066 8.32 -14.69 0.61
CA ASP A 1066 7.47 -14.95 1.78
C ASP A 1066 8.35 -15.21 3.03
N GLY A 1067 9.48 -15.90 2.84
CA GLY A 1067 10.49 -16.06 3.89
C GLY A 1067 11.17 -14.74 4.30
N TYR A 1068 11.40 -13.81 3.38
CA TYR A 1068 11.90 -12.47 3.74
C TYR A 1068 10.89 -11.67 4.55
N VAL A 1069 9.58 -11.75 4.25
CA VAL A 1069 8.54 -11.07 5.05
C VAL A 1069 8.58 -11.56 6.50
N TRP A 1070 8.67 -12.88 6.69
CA TRP A 1070 8.80 -13.47 8.01
C TRP A 1070 10.07 -12.97 8.73
N LEU A 1071 11.22 -13.00 8.05
CA LEU A 1071 12.51 -12.62 8.63
C LEU A 1071 12.55 -11.15 9.04
N VAL A 1072 12.14 -10.24 8.16
CA VAL A 1072 12.09 -8.79 8.44
C VAL A 1072 11.15 -8.52 9.62
N THR A 1073 9.98 -9.16 9.66
CA THR A 1073 9.03 -8.99 10.77
C THR A 1073 9.59 -9.50 12.09
N PHE A 1074 10.21 -10.68 12.09
CA PHE A 1074 10.80 -11.29 13.28
C PHE A 1074 11.93 -10.42 13.86
N PHE A 1075 12.90 -10.02 13.03
CA PHE A 1075 14.04 -9.21 13.49
C PHE A 1075 13.65 -7.77 13.84
N SER A 1076 12.75 -7.14 13.09
CA SER A 1076 12.29 -5.78 13.43
C SER A 1076 11.54 -5.75 14.76
N THR A 1077 10.71 -6.78 15.03
CA THR A 1077 10.04 -6.95 16.33
C THR A 1077 11.04 -7.11 17.47
N ILE A 1078 12.12 -7.87 17.27
CA ILE A 1078 13.14 -8.13 18.31
C ILE A 1078 14.05 -6.92 18.57
N ILE A 1079 14.53 -6.27 17.50
CA ILE A 1079 15.59 -5.27 17.59
C ILE A 1079 15.06 -3.90 17.97
N LEU A 1080 13.91 -3.50 17.41
CA LEU A 1080 13.37 -2.16 17.63
C LEU A 1080 12.45 -2.22 18.85
N GLU A 1081 11.14 -2.27 18.60
CA GLU A 1081 10.10 -2.48 19.59
C GLU A 1081 8.99 -3.28 18.92
N VAL A 1082 8.13 -3.91 19.73
CA VAL A 1082 6.99 -4.69 19.23
C VAL A 1082 6.09 -3.85 18.30
N GLN A 1083 5.84 -2.59 18.66
CA GLN A 1083 4.99 -1.69 17.88
C GLN A 1083 5.61 -1.37 16.50
N LEU A 1084 6.91 -1.05 16.47
CA LEU A 1084 7.64 -0.79 15.22
C LEU A 1084 7.76 -2.04 14.35
N GLY A 1085 7.97 -3.21 14.96
CA GLY A 1085 7.99 -4.50 14.26
C GLY A 1085 6.67 -4.82 13.55
N LEU A 1086 5.53 -4.50 14.18
CA LEU A 1086 4.21 -4.61 13.54
C LEU A 1086 4.13 -3.74 12.29
N VAL A 1087 4.44 -2.44 12.42
CA VAL A 1087 4.33 -1.47 11.32
C VAL A 1087 5.26 -1.85 10.16
N ILE A 1088 6.53 -2.14 10.47
CA ILE A 1088 7.53 -2.54 9.47
C ILE A 1088 7.11 -3.83 8.78
N GLY A 1089 6.63 -4.83 9.52
CA GLY A 1089 6.18 -6.10 8.98
C GLY A 1089 4.99 -5.96 8.02
N VAL A 1090 3.97 -5.17 8.40
CA VAL A 1090 2.81 -4.90 7.52
C VAL A 1090 3.22 -4.13 6.28
N VAL A 1091 3.99 -3.05 6.42
CA VAL A 1091 4.48 -2.24 5.30
C VAL A 1091 5.32 -3.09 4.34
N PHE A 1092 6.24 -3.89 4.88
CA PHE A 1092 7.09 -4.77 4.07
C PHE A 1092 6.26 -5.84 3.36
N SER A 1093 5.28 -6.45 4.03
CA SER A 1093 4.33 -7.39 3.42
C SER A 1093 3.59 -6.76 2.22
N LEU A 1094 3.07 -5.54 2.39
CA LEU A 1094 2.42 -4.79 1.31
C LEU A 1094 3.39 -4.50 0.16
N LEU A 1095 4.61 -4.04 0.46
CA LEU A 1095 5.63 -3.76 -0.54
C LEU A 1095 6.01 -5.02 -1.32
N THR A 1096 6.08 -6.20 -0.68
CA THR A 1096 6.36 -7.45 -1.39
C THR A 1096 5.22 -7.89 -2.30
N LEU A 1097 3.96 -7.71 -1.89
CA LEU A 1097 2.79 -7.97 -2.74
C LEU A 1097 2.84 -7.09 -3.99
N VAL A 1098 3.10 -5.81 -3.76
CA VAL A 1098 3.25 -4.79 -4.78
C VAL A 1098 4.42 -5.10 -5.74
N TYR A 1099 5.56 -5.55 -5.21
CA TYR A 1099 6.72 -5.99 -6.00
C TYR A 1099 6.40 -7.20 -6.89
N LYS A 1100 5.66 -8.19 -6.39
CA LYS A 1100 5.22 -9.36 -7.17
C LYS A 1100 4.33 -8.94 -8.35
N ILE A 1101 3.46 -7.95 -8.15
CA ILE A 1101 2.57 -7.42 -9.19
C ILE A 1101 3.35 -6.70 -10.30
N GLN A 1102 4.43 -5.98 -9.96
CA GLN A 1102 5.22 -5.24 -10.95
C GLN A 1102 6.02 -6.13 -11.89
N ARG A 1103 6.33 -7.37 -11.49
CA ARG A 1103 7.16 -8.28 -12.27
C ARG A 1103 6.38 -9.56 -12.61
N PRO A 1104 5.29 -9.46 -13.40
CA PRO A 1104 4.65 -10.65 -13.90
C PRO A 1104 5.65 -11.43 -14.76
N LYS A 1105 5.64 -12.75 -14.66
CA LYS A 1105 6.45 -13.59 -15.55
C LYS A 1105 5.86 -13.48 -16.95
N THR A 1106 6.56 -12.81 -17.86
CA THR A 1106 6.18 -12.78 -19.27
C THR A 1106 6.84 -13.94 -20.00
N CYS A 1107 6.13 -14.50 -20.98
CA CYS A 1107 6.66 -15.55 -21.82
C CYS A 1107 6.18 -15.37 -23.25
N LEU A 1108 7.04 -15.70 -24.20
CA LEU A 1108 6.70 -15.75 -25.61
C LEU A 1108 6.11 -17.13 -25.91
N LEU A 1109 4.89 -17.13 -26.44
CA LEU A 1109 4.20 -18.35 -26.82
C LEU A 1109 4.46 -18.64 -28.31
N GLY A 1110 4.83 -19.87 -28.61
CA GLY A 1110 4.94 -20.44 -29.94
C GLY A 1110 3.74 -21.33 -30.23
N HIS A 1111 3.33 -21.34 -31.49
CA HIS A 1111 2.23 -22.16 -31.98
C HIS A 1111 2.75 -23.56 -32.36
N ILE A 1112 2.13 -24.62 -31.84
CA ILE A 1112 2.46 -25.98 -32.29
C ILE A 1112 1.77 -26.25 -33.64
N PRO A 1113 2.52 -26.62 -34.69
CA PRO A 1113 1.95 -26.91 -36.01
C PRO A 1113 0.77 -27.89 -35.94
N ASN A 1114 -0.29 -27.64 -36.72
CA ASN A 1114 -1.51 -28.45 -36.80
C ASN A 1114 -2.34 -28.53 -35.49
N THR A 1115 -2.11 -27.63 -34.53
CA THR A 1115 -2.92 -27.53 -33.30
C THR A 1115 -3.18 -26.08 -32.91
N ASP A 1116 -4.26 -25.77 -32.18
CA ASP A 1116 -4.47 -24.42 -31.60
C ASP A 1116 -3.66 -24.16 -30.31
N TYR A 1117 -2.71 -25.03 -29.96
CA TYR A 1117 -1.99 -24.91 -28.71
C TYR A 1117 -0.82 -23.93 -28.85
N TYR A 1118 -0.89 -22.88 -28.04
CA TYR A 1118 0.18 -21.93 -27.83
C TYR A 1118 0.97 -22.33 -26.58
N VAL A 1119 2.23 -22.68 -26.77
CA VAL A 1119 3.12 -23.14 -25.71
C VAL A 1119 4.34 -22.25 -25.55
N PRO A 1120 4.96 -22.21 -24.38
CA PRO A 1120 6.17 -21.44 -24.16
C PRO A 1120 7.35 -21.95 -25.00
N LEU A 1121 7.88 -21.12 -25.89
CA LEU A 1121 9.00 -21.48 -26.77
C LEU A 1121 10.22 -22.01 -26.00
N LYS A 1122 10.56 -21.36 -24.87
CA LYS A 1122 11.69 -21.74 -24.03
C LYS A 1122 11.54 -23.09 -23.31
N LYS A 1123 10.30 -23.60 -23.18
CA LYS A 1123 10.02 -24.83 -22.45
C LYS A 1123 9.89 -26.03 -23.39
N TYR A 1124 9.30 -25.82 -24.58
CA TYR A 1124 9.02 -26.91 -25.53
C TYR A 1124 9.90 -26.88 -26.78
N GLY A 1125 10.80 -25.90 -26.93
CA GLY A 1125 11.74 -25.84 -28.05
C GLY A 1125 11.07 -25.70 -29.42
N VAL A 1126 9.84 -25.17 -29.43
CA VAL A 1126 9.00 -24.96 -30.64
C VAL A 1126 9.50 -23.78 -31.45
#